data_AF-A0A087YAW2-F1
#
_entry.id   AF-A0A087YAW2-F1
#
_cell.length_a   1.000
_cell.length_b   1.000
_cell.length_c   1.000
_cell.angle_alpha   90.00
_cell.angle_beta   90.00
_cell.angle_gamma   90.00
#
_symmetry.space_group_name_H-M   'P 1'
#
loop_
_entity.id
_entity.type
_entity.pdbx_description
1 polymer ?
#
loop_
_entity_poly.entity_id
_entity_poly.type
_entity_poly.pdbx_seq_one_letter_code
_entity_poly.pdbx_strand_id
1 'polypeptide(L)'
;MSVLRRKDFSSAQLNRHWLLFVYFKTDGGNADWSKHPIIVVLYKKNTHIVLVKYNKVTFSTSDLAIQTLVYLAKFSCDCLAAVASCKRFPENTMEAEIEFLRDQVHRLNSALSRYQLGVTSSQLDEAQQAESPPPWLSDRGIMAPLIAEYDRHMDEMTEKLQKYQETMTDVRLKLEKVVEENERLHTELRESIEKQLHSLPVGSEAEGGAAEDTAILRNLQEQVQLSEQERKQATELWHTTAQELDRLQQVYQRALSDGQLHNAQRQQLKDQLVRFQQHSYKLQAANQKLESTNQQLLKTVTEQSTEMEELHCQLRQAKAELRTATARVDEMTKFLENLQEQMKRKEEDMAEAQAREDAADRRLQQLQSSLSQLETRLKAASLETEAVRREQAVWETKVGELQARCTALEEEKFEALSKVRENVQVAEEAVLQKEQCLLREKQKTEELEKTTHAIKLLIQEAAVRTRKEVENVRKQCNIQIHRMAEELSALQLECADKEAQIERSQRERKAVEEELEKVYKEGRAEPEFKKIEALHQRCLNAERLKDDASLTLQSTQSKLKKMEMDYGEEVSRCQEEVRRLQDLLAAARSDCVGVSDERLQLQQENTRLRKEMDDLRKASMQIQRNAKQKVSEMEQACSLKEQGLDARVKELEERSRSSSADLTRLLAAQQKSTQRWKEEAKNLARAFETKITALKAELKRQKERSLELEIQLQTDHNTISEYEKQLAEYQEKTSRLQRRLTQAEQKATTASHQLNMFASQRRKPATVDPGTL
;
A
#
# COMPACT_ATOMS: atom_id res chain seq x y z
N MET A 1 -26.13 15.24 -70.35
CA MET A 1 -25.48 14.38 -71.36
C MET A 1 -24.01 14.26 -70.99
N SER A 2 -23.45 13.05 -70.95
CA SER A 2 -22.03 12.71 -71.20
C SER A 2 -21.81 11.25 -70.75
N VAL A 3 -21.08 10.45 -71.55
CA VAL A 3 -21.00 8.99 -71.38
C VAL A 3 -19.56 8.57 -71.15
N LEU A 4 -19.30 7.67 -70.19
CA LEU A 4 -18.06 6.90 -70.15
C LEU A 4 -18.22 5.50 -69.49
N ARG A 5 -18.51 4.51 -70.36
CA ARG A 5 -18.13 3.08 -70.32
C ARG A 5 -18.44 2.21 -69.08
N ARG A 6 -19.14 1.10 -69.34
CA ARG A 6 -19.01 -0.15 -68.57
C ARG A 6 -17.56 -0.66 -68.60
N LYS A 7 -17.20 -1.43 -67.57
CA LYS A 7 -16.32 -2.61 -67.72
C LYS A 7 -16.86 -3.71 -66.80
N ASP A 8 -17.12 -4.88 -67.37
CA ASP A 8 -17.62 -6.04 -66.65
C ASP A 8 -16.46 -6.77 -65.96
N PHE A 9 -16.70 -7.33 -64.76
CA PHE A 9 -15.85 -8.38 -64.18
C PHE A 9 -16.70 -9.33 -63.34
N SER A 10 -16.22 -10.57 -63.20
CA SER A 10 -17.03 -11.75 -62.89
C SER A 10 -17.34 -11.95 -61.40
N SER A 11 -18.26 -12.88 -61.14
CA SER A 11 -18.57 -13.42 -59.82
C SER A 11 -17.36 -14.04 -59.12
N ALA A 12 -17.13 -13.65 -57.87
CA ALA A 12 -16.46 -14.47 -56.85
C ALA A 12 -17.03 -14.08 -55.47
N GLN A 13 -17.14 -15.04 -54.56
CA GLN A 13 -17.59 -14.77 -53.19
C GLN A 13 -16.49 -14.04 -52.41
N LEU A 14 -16.84 -13.00 -51.63
CA LEU A 14 -16.20 -12.75 -50.33
C LEU A 14 -17.08 -11.85 -49.46
N ASN A 15 -17.25 -12.21 -48.19
CA ASN A 15 -17.85 -11.33 -47.20
C ASN A 15 -16.90 -10.15 -46.91
N ARG A 16 -17.26 -8.94 -47.36
CA ARG A 16 -16.64 -7.68 -46.91
C ARG A 16 -17.70 -6.61 -46.73
N HIS A 17 -17.84 -6.13 -45.49
CA HIS A 17 -18.56 -4.88 -45.22
C HIS A 17 -17.72 -3.72 -45.75
N TRP A 18 -18.24 -2.97 -46.71
CA TRP A 18 -17.59 -1.76 -47.22
C TRP A 18 -18.15 -0.53 -46.50
N LEU A 19 -17.33 0.06 -45.62
CA LEU A 19 -17.60 1.36 -45.01
C LEU A 19 -17.31 2.47 -46.04
N LEU A 20 -18.35 3.04 -46.63
CA LEU A 20 -18.24 4.15 -47.57
C LEU A 20 -18.18 5.49 -46.80
N PHE A 21 -16.98 5.99 -46.54
CA PHE A 21 -16.77 7.33 -46.00
C PHE A 21 -16.86 8.37 -47.12
N VAL A 22 -17.94 9.16 -47.13
CA VAL A 22 -18.11 10.29 -48.07
C VAL A 22 -17.81 11.59 -47.34
N TYR A 23 -16.63 12.15 -47.59
CA TYR A 23 -16.27 13.50 -47.14
C TYR A 23 -16.68 14.53 -48.20
N PHE A 24 -17.54 15.48 -47.83
CA PHE A 24 -17.76 16.68 -48.63
C PHE A 24 -16.68 17.71 -48.31
N LYS A 25 -16.01 18.22 -49.35
CA LYS A 25 -15.12 19.38 -49.27
C LYS A 25 -15.90 20.62 -49.70
N THR A 26 -16.13 21.54 -48.77
CA THR A 26 -16.68 22.87 -49.04
C THR A 26 -15.57 23.89 -48.86
N ASP A 27 -15.27 24.67 -49.92
CA ASP A 27 -14.26 25.72 -49.86
C ASP A 27 -14.83 27.00 -49.23
N GLY A 28 -14.18 27.50 -48.18
CA GLY A 28 -14.59 28.69 -47.41
C GLY A 28 -14.06 28.63 -45.98
N GLY A 29 -13.35 29.67 -45.53
CA GLY A 29 -12.53 29.60 -44.32
C GLY A 29 -13.21 29.97 -42.99
N ASN A 30 -12.48 29.62 -41.91
CA ASN A 30 -12.64 29.98 -40.50
C ASN A 30 -13.76 29.37 -39.63
N ALA A 31 -13.35 29.09 -38.38
CA ALA A 31 -14.11 28.80 -37.15
C ALA A 31 -14.75 27.40 -36.95
N ASP A 32 -14.62 26.95 -35.70
CA ASP A 32 -15.32 25.92 -34.91
C ASP A 32 -15.55 24.49 -35.44
N TRP A 33 -14.92 23.54 -34.74
CA TRP A 33 -14.98 22.10 -34.95
C TRP A 33 -16.21 21.44 -34.30
N SER A 34 -17.38 21.53 -34.96
CA SER A 34 -18.56 20.75 -34.55
C SER A 34 -18.43 19.24 -34.90
N LYS A 35 -17.93 18.44 -33.95
CA LYS A 35 -17.71 16.99 -34.12
C LYS A 35 -19.02 16.18 -34.13
N HIS A 36 -19.66 15.96 -35.27
CA HIS A 36 -20.64 14.86 -35.44
C HIS A 36 -20.64 14.25 -36.86
N PRO A 37 -20.24 12.98 -37.05
CA PRO A 37 -20.47 12.26 -38.30
C PRO A 37 -21.92 11.72 -38.35
N ILE A 38 -22.63 11.97 -39.45
CA ILE A 38 -23.97 11.40 -39.69
C ILE A 38 -23.80 10.00 -40.31
N ILE A 39 -24.15 8.96 -39.54
CA ILE A 39 -24.09 7.56 -40.00
C ILE A 39 -25.43 7.19 -40.64
N VAL A 40 -25.44 6.94 -41.95
CA VAL A 40 -26.61 6.42 -42.68
C VAL A 40 -26.45 4.92 -42.89
N VAL A 41 -27.21 4.12 -42.13
CA VAL A 41 -27.22 2.65 -42.26
C VAL A 41 -28.40 2.21 -43.13
N LEU A 42 -28.13 1.71 -44.33
CA LEU A 42 -29.14 1.12 -45.22
C LEU A 42 -29.27 -0.39 -44.96
N TYR A 43 -30.25 -0.78 -44.12
CA TYR A 43 -30.63 -2.19 -43.96
C TYR A 43 -31.72 -2.57 -44.97
N LYS A 44 -31.45 -3.58 -45.82
CA LYS A 44 -32.43 -4.13 -46.77
C LYS A 44 -32.92 -5.50 -46.31
N LYS A 45 -34.11 -5.55 -45.72
CA LYS A 45 -34.85 -6.79 -45.44
C LYS A 45 -36.32 -6.58 -45.79
N ASN A 46 -36.85 -7.40 -46.71
CA ASN A 46 -38.24 -7.50 -47.18
C ASN A 46 -39.07 -6.19 -47.24
N THR A 47 -38.98 -5.51 -48.40
CA THR A 47 -40.09 -4.76 -49.02
C THR A 47 -40.93 -3.82 -48.15
N HIS A 48 -40.30 -2.85 -47.47
CA HIS A 48 -40.80 -1.46 -47.38
C HIS A 48 -39.61 -0.52 -47.07
N ILE A 49 -39.67 0.72 -47.53
CA ILE A 49 -38.66 1.76 -47.22
C ILE A 49 -39.37 2.84 -46.39
N VAL A 50 -38.88 3.09 -45.17
CA VAL A 50 -39.39 4.15 -44.30
C VAL A 50 -38.29 5.18 -44.07
N LEU A 51 -38.48 6.39 -44.59
CA LEU A 51 -37.61 7.54 -44.34
C LEU A 51 -38.05 8.22 -43.03
N VAL A 52 -37.27 8.06 -41.96
CA VAL A 52 -37.53 8.70 -40.67
C VAL A 52 -36.53 9.83 -40.45
N LYS A 53 -37.03 11.06 -40.37
CA LYS A 53 -36.24 12.30 -40.22
C LYS A 53 -36.52 12.95 -38.86
N TYR A 54 -35.83 12.50 -37.81
CA TYR A 54 -36.05 13.01 -36.46
C TYR A 54 -35.34 14.34 -36.21
N ASN A 55 -36.13 15.38 -35.94
CA ASN A 55 -35.65 16.63 -35.36
C ASN A 55 -35.77 16.59 -33.83
N LYS A 56 -34.61 16.65 -33.16
CA LYS A 56 -34.38 17.36 -31.88
C LYS A 56 -35.52 17.34 -30.83
N VAL A 57 -35.55 16.31 -29.99
CA VAL A 57 -36.02 16.39 -28.59
C VAL A 57 -35.03 15.63 -27.70
N THR A 58 -34.69 16.19 -26.55
CA THR A 58 -33.78 15.60 -25.55
C THR A 58 -34.54 14.78 -24.52
N PHE A 59 -34.13 13.54 -24.27
CA PHE A 59 -34.49 12.79 -23.05
C PHE A 59 -33.33 11.89 -22.57
N SER A 60 -33.40 11.46 -21.31
CA SER A 60 -32.28 10.91 -20.53
C SER A 60 -31.87 9.48 -20.91
N THR A 61 -30.56 9.22 -20.82
CA THR A 61 -29.94 7.90 -21.06
C THR A 61 -30.08 6.98 -19.85
N SER A 62 -31.29 6.44 -19.63
CA SER A 62 -31.57 5.46 -18.57
C SER A 62 -32.82 4.62 -18.90
N ASP A 63 -32.67 3.63 -19.80
CA ASP A 63 -33.51 2.40 -19.86
C ASP A 63 -33.11 1.49 -21.04
N LEU A 64 -32.69 2.08 -22.17
CA LEU A 64 -32.41 1.34 -23.42
C LEU A 64 -31.19 0.38 -23.36
N ALA A 65 -30.53 0.26 -22.20
CA ALA A 65 -29.46 -0.71 -21.94
C ALA A 65 -29.97 -2.04 -21.35
N ILE A 66 -31.17 -2.05 -20.73
CA ILE A 66 -31.70 -3.24 -20.05
C ILE A 66 -32.38 -4.19 -21.05
N GLN A 67 -33.03 -3.65 -22.08
CA GLN A 67 -33.86 -4.46 -23.00
C GLN A 67 -33.05 -5.25 -24.05
N THR A 68 -31.81 -4.83 -24.36
CA THR A 68 -30.92 -5.55 -25.30
C THR A 68 -30.24 -6.77 -24.68
N LEU A 69 -29.95 -6.74 -23.36
CA LEU A 69 -29.36 -7.87 -22.64
C LEU A 69 -30.35 -9.05 -22.52
N VAL A 70 -31.65 -8.77 -22.36
CA VAL A 70 -32.70 -9.80 -22.28
C VAL A 70 -32.87 -10.57 -23.60
N TYR A 71 -32.68 -9.92 -24.76
CA TYR A 71 -32.80 -10.60 -26.06
C TYR A 71 -31.59 -11.46 -26.43
N LEU A 72 -30.39 -11.12 -25.95
CA LEU A 72 -29.20 -11.97 -26.11
C LEU A 72 -29.22 -13.18 -25.17
N ALA A 73 -29.73 -13.03 -23.94
CA ALA A 73 -29.89 -14.12 -22.98
C ALA A 73 -30.92 -15.19 -23.41
N LYS A 74 -31.80 -14.89 -24.38
CA LYS A 74 -32.87 -15.80 -24.82
C LYS A 74 -32.58 -16.55 -26.14
N PHE A 75 -31.46 -16.24 -26.81
CA PHE A 75 -31.02 -16.99 -28.01
C PHE A 75 -29.93 -18.04 -27.71
N SER A 76 -29.42 -18.10 -26.47
CA SER A 76 -28.43 -19.10 -26.03
C SER A 76 -29.05 -20.38 -25.45
N CYS A 77 -30.31 -20.35 -24.97
CA CYS A 77 -30.95 -21.53 -24.37
C CYS A 77 -31.16 -22.67 -25.37
N ASP A 78 -31.76 -22.37 -26.53
CA ASP A 78 -32.25 -23.41 -27.44
C ASP A 78 -31.14 -24.02 -28.33
N CYS A 79 -29.92 -23.47 -28.30
CA CYS A 79 -28.75 -24.05 -28.95
C CYS A 79 -27.86 -24.88 -28.01
N LEU A 80 -27.94 -24.68 -26.69
CA LEU A 80 -27.19 -25.51 -25.72
C LEU A 80 -27.82 -26.89 -25.51
N ALA A 81 -29.12 -27.04 -25.76
CA ALA A 81 -29.82 -28.34 -25.72
C ALA A 81 -29.32 -29.35 -26.78
N ALA A 82 -28.73 -28.89 -27.89
CA ALA A 82 -28.30 -29.75 -29.00
C ALA A 82 -26.79 -30.09 -29.01
N VAL A 83 -25.97 -29.38 -28.22
CA VAL A 83 -24.51 -29.63 -28.12
C VAL A 83 -24.16 -30.51 -26.91
N ALA A 84 -25.07 -30.62 -25.93
CA ALA A 84 -24.93 -31.45 -24.73
C ALA A 84 -25.10 -32.98 -24.94
N SER A 85 -24.89 -33.50 -26.15
CA SER A 85 -25.00 -34.94 -26.45
C SER A 85 -23.84 -35.55 -27.24
N CYS A 86 -22.72 -34.83 -27.39
CA CYS A 86 -21.52 -35.38 -28.07
C CYS A 86 -20.18 -34.97 -27.44
N LYS A 87 -20.10 -34.93 -26.09
CA LYS A 87 -18.84 -35.07 -25.31
C LYS A 87 -19.09 -35.15 -23.79
N ARG A 88 -19.56 -36.30 -23.31
CA ARG A 88 -19.35 -36.78 -21.93
C ARG A 88 -19.29 -38.31 -21.95
N PHE A 89 -18.10 -38.85 -21.70
CA PHE A 89 -17.98 -40.22 -21.18
C PHE A 89 -18.47 -40.22 -19.72
N PRO A 90 -18.97 -41.35 -19.19
CA PRO A 90 -19.61 -41.38 -17.88
C PRO A 90 -18.59 -41.45 -16.73
N GLU A 91 -18.37 -40.34 -16.04
CA GLU A 91 -17.73 -40.35 -14.71
C GLU A 91 -18.74 -40.70 -13.60
N ASN A 92 -20.03 -40.38 -13.82
CA ASN A 92 -21.11 -40.65 -12.86
C ASN A 92 -21.61 -42.11 -12.81
N THR A 93 -21.08 -43.04 -13.63
CA THR A 93 -21.25 -44.48 -13.31
C THR A 93 -20.35 -44.87 -12.15
N MET A 94 -19.11 -44.36 -12.10
CA MET A 94 -18.17 -44.71 -11.05
C MET A 94 -18.55 -44.07 -9.71
N GLU A 95 -19.11 -42.85 -9.70
CA GLU A 95 -19.68 -42.27 -8.47
C GLU A 95 -20.90 -43.06 -7.98
N ALA A 96 -21.82 -43.46 -8.87
CA ALA A 96 -22.98 -44.28 -8.51
C ALA A 96 -22.58 -45.69 -8.02
N GLU A 97 -21.56 -46.30 -8.62
CA GLU A 97 -20.97 -47.56 -8.14
C GLU A 97 -20.24 -47.37 -6.81
N ILE A 98 -19.57 -46.24 -6.58
CA ILE A 98 -18.93 -45.91 -5.31
C ILE A 98 -19.97 -45.63 -4.22
N GLU A 99 -21.10 -44.98 -4.51
CA GLU A 99 -22.20 -44.82 -3.57
C GLU A 99 -22.91 -46.17 -3.30
N PHE A 100 -23.13 -47.00 -4.33
CA PHE A 100 -23.69 -48.34 -4.17
C PHE A 100 -22.75 -49.28 -3.38
N LEU A 101 -21.44 -49.20 -3.60
CA LEU A 101 -20.44 -49.93 -2.81
C LEU A 101 -20.30 -49.35 -1.40
N ARG A 102 -20.46 -48.03 -1.20
CA ARG A 102 -20.52 -47.43 0.14
C ARG A 102 -21.79 -47.82 0.89
N ASP A 103 -22.95 -47.90 0.24
CA ASP A 103 -24.20 -48.40 0.85
C ASP A 103 -24.13 -49.90 1.10
N GLN A 104 -23.53 -50.70 0.21
CA GLN A 104 -23.24 -52.11 0.50
C GLN A 104 -22.27 -52.23 1.68
N VAL A 105 -21.19 -51.45 1.75
CA VAL A 105 -20.27 -51.44 2.90
C VAL A 105 -20.95 -50.90 4.16
N HIS A 106 -21.90 -49.96 4.08
CA HIS A 106 -22.71 -49.53 5.23
C HIS A 106 -23.73 -50.58 5.68
N ARG A 107 -24.38 -51.30 4.75
CA ARG A 107 -25.28 -52.42 5.07
C ARG A 107 -24.51 -53.61 5.62
N LEU A 108 -23.34 -53.92 5.06
CA LEU A 108 -22.45 -54.95 5.57
C LEU A 108 -21.87 -54.56 6.93
N ASN A 109 -21.35 -53.35 7.12
CA ASN A 109 -20.84 -52.90 8.42
C ASN A 109 -21.94 -52.72 9.47
N SER A 110 -23.17 -52.36 9.10
CA SER A 110 -24.29 -52.32 10.05
C SER A 110 -24.91 -53.69 10.33
N ALA A 111 -24.79 -54.66 9.42
CA ALA A 111 -24.99 -56.08 9.73
C ALA A 111 -23.88 -56.60 10.66
N LEU A 112 -22.61 -56.35 10.33
CA LEU A 112 -21.44 -56.69 11.15
C LEU A 112 -21.56 -56.11 12.55
N SER A 113 -21.95 -54.84 12.67
CA SER A 113 -22.16 -54.16 13.95
C SER A 113 -23.33 -54.75 14.75
N ARG A 114 -24.38 -55.25 14.10
CA ARG A 114 -25.48 -56.00 14.77
C ARG A 114 -25.03 -57.39 15.23
N TYR A 115 -24.09 -58.02 14.55
CA TYR A 115 -23.46 -59.26 15.03
C TYR A 115 -22.41 -58.99 16.14
N GLN A 116 -21.66 -57.90 16.06
CA GLN A 116 -20.59 -57.53 17.00
C GLN A 116 -21.12 -56.93 18.32
N LEU A 117 -22.27 -56.25 18.31
CA LEU A 117 -22.98 -55.81 19.51
C LEU A 117 -23.89 -56.91 20.11
N GLY A 118 -23.84 -58.14 19.56
CA GLY A 118 -24.74 -59.24 19.90
C GLY A 118 -24.24 -60.22 20.98
N VAL A 119 -22.93 -60.29 21.25
CA VAL A 119 -22.35 -61.13 22.32
C VAL A 119 -21.16 -60.42 22.96
N THR A 120 -21.18 -60.26 24.28
CA THR A 120 -20.06 -59.77 25.08
C THR A 120 -19.66 -60.81 26.13
N SER A 121 -18.35 -60.97 26.33
CA SER A 121 -17.71 -61.99 27.18
C SER A 121 -17.87 -63.44 26.65
N SER A 122 -16.83 -64.25 26.52
CA SER A 122 -15.54 -64.22 27.22
C SER A 122 -14.31 -64.57 26.37
N GLN A 123 -13.23 -63.81 26.60
CA GLN A 123 -11.81 -64.08 26.33
C GLN A 123 -11.28 -64.05 24.88
N LEU A 124 -10.03 -63.58 24.79
CA LEU A 124 -9.17 -63.63 23.61
C LEU A 124 -8.47 -65.00 23.59
N ASP A 125 -8.32 -65.54 22.38
CA ASP A 125 -7.18 -66.32 21.84
C ASP A 125 -7.66 -66.95 20.52
N GLU A 126 -6.87 -67.17 19.48
CA GLU A 126 -5.61 -66.55 19.05
C GLU A 126 -5.52 -66.74 17.51
N ALA A 127 -4.54 -66.18 16.82
CA ALA A 127 -4.47 -66.24 15.35
C ALA A 127 -3.90 -67.57 14.80
N GLN A 128 -4.61 -68.69 15.01
CA GLN A 128 -4.34 -69.95 14.28
C GLN A 128 -5.56 -70.87 14.21
N GLN A 129 -6.03 -71.16 13.00
CA GLN A 129 -7.21 -71.99 12.74
C GLN A 129 -6.84 -73.49 12.73
N ALA A 130 -6.41 -73.99 13.89
CA ALA A 130 -6.44 -75.41 14.22
C ALA A 130 -7.79 -75.76 14.89
N GLU A 131 -8.19 -77.03 14.87
CA GLU A 131 -9.54 -77.44 15.30
C GLU A 131 -9.74 -77.28 16.82
N SER A 132 -10.68 -76.41 17.22
CA SER A 132 -11.08 -76.26 18.63
C SER A 132 -11.98 -77.43 19.07
N PRO A 133 -11.68 -78.14 20.16
CA PRO A 133 -12.40 -79.36 20.55
C PRO A 133 -13.78 -79.09 21.19
N PRO A 134 -14.62 -80.12 21.40
CA PRO A 134 -16.04 -79.93 21.72
C PRO A 134 -16.33 -79.39 23.15
N PRO A 135 -17.55 -78.85 23.41
CA PRO A 135 -17.83 -78.01 24.58
C PRO A 135 -17.63 -78.61 25.98
N TRP A 136 -17.49 -79.93 26.11
CA TRP A 136 -17.24 -80.61 27.40
C TRP A 136 -15.83 -80.38 27.95
N LEU A 137 -14.88 -79.91 27.13
CA LEU A 137 -13.54 -79.48 27.57
C LEU A 137 -13.51 -78.08 28.20
N SER A 138 -14.53 -77.25 27.92
CA SER A 138 -14.59 -75.85 28.37
C SER A 138 -15.49 -75.63 29.59
N ASP A 139 -16.42 -76.55 29.87
CA ASP A 139 -17.26 -76.46 31.07
C ASP A 139 -16.46 -76.82 32.33
N ARG A 140 -16.01 -75.79 33.05
CA ARG A 140 -15.26 -75.90 34.29
C ARG A 140 -16.02 -76.66 35.39
N GLY A 141 -17.34 -76.72 35.35
CA GLY A 141 -18.18 -77.49 36.29
C GLY A 141 -18.16 -79.00 36.02
N ILE A 142 -17.86 -79.41 34.79
CA ILE A 142 -17.72 -80.82 34.39
C ILE A 142 -16.25 -81.24 34.41
N MET A 143 -15.37 -80.40 33.85
CA MET A 143 -13.96 -80.73 33.67
C MET A 143 -13.15 -80.61 34.98
N ALA A 144 -13.51 -79.77 35.95
CA ALA A 144 -12.78 -79.73 37.23
C ALA A 144 -13.03 -80.99 38.09
N PRO A 145 -14.27 -81.51 38.25
CA PRO A 145 -14.48 -82.83 38.83
C PRO A 145 -13.85 -83.97 38.02
N LEU A 146 -13.88 -83.90 36.68
CA LEU A 146 -13.27 -84.94 35.84
C LEU A 146 -11.74 -84.95 35.97
N ILE A 147 -11.08 -83.79 36.02
CA ILE A 147 -9.65 -83.66 36.31
C ILE A 147 -9.36 -84.17 37.72
N ALA A 148 -10.13 -83.78 38.74
CA ALA A 148 -9.93 -84.28 40.10
C ALA A 148 -10.11 -85.81 40.22
N GLU A 149 -11.03 -86.40 39.45
CA GLU A 149 -11.19 -87.86 39.33
C GLU A 149 -10.04 -88.52 38.56
N TYR A 150 -9.52 -87.89 37.49
CA TYR A 150 -8.34 -88.37 36.76
C TYR A 150 -7.06 -88.27 37.60
N ASP A 151 -6.85 -87.18 38.32
CA ASP A 151 -5.74 -86.97 39.24
C ASP A 151 -5.84 -87.97 40.41
N ARG A 152 -7.02 -88.12 41.03
CA ARG A 152 -7.27 -89.17 42.04
C ARG A 152 -7.01 -90.57 41.50
N HIS A 153 -7.39 -90.85 40.25
CA HIS A 153 -7.13 -92.15 39.61
C HIS A 153 -5.64 -92.33 39.27
N MET A 154 -4.93 -91.27 38.87
CA MET A 154 -3.48 -91.28 38.66
C MET A 154 -2.72 -91.50 39.97
N ASP A 155 -3.12 -90.83 41.05
CA ASP A 155 -2.58 -91.03 42.40
C ASP A 155 -2.87 -92.45 42.88
N GLU A 156 -4.11 -92.94 42.76
CA GLU A 156 -4.44 -94.33 43.08
C GLU A 156 -3.65 -95.35 42.25
N MET A 157 -3.43 -95.11 40.97
CA MET A 157 -2.63 -96.00 40.12
C MET A 157 -1.14 -95.94 40.47
N THR A 158 -0.65 -94.76 40.89
CA THR A 158 0.72 -94.57 41.40
C THR A 158 0.91 -95.28 42.72
N GLU A 159 -0.06 -95.16 43.63
CA GLU A 159 -0.05 -95.83 44.93
C GLU A 159 -0.21 -97.35 44.79
N LYS A 160 -1.04 -97.83 43.85
CA LYS A 160 -1.10 -99.26 43.47
C LYS A 160 0.24 -99.74 42.89
N LEU A 161 0.90 -98.95 42.03
CA LEU A 161 2.23 -99.27 41.50
C LEU A 161 3.30 -99.32 42.59
N GLN A 162 3.29 -98.38 43.55
CA GLN A 162 4.18 -98.40 44.71
C GLN A 162 3.92 -99.64 45.58
N LYS A 163 2.66 -99.94 45.92
CA LYS A 163 2.29 -101.17 46.66
C LYS A 163 2.69 -102.45 45.92
N TYR A 164 2.63 -102.46 44.59
CA TYR A 164 3.14 -103.57 43.78
C TYR A 164 4.68 -103.63 43.76
N GLN A 165 5.40 -102.50 43.78
CA GLN A 165 6.86 -102.50 43.93
C GLN A 165 7.29 -102.98 45.32
N GLU A 166 6.64 -102.50 46.38
CA GLU A 166 6.90 -102.92 47.77
C GLU A 166 6.65 -104.41 47.95
N THR A 167 5.47 -104.91 47.54
CA THR A 167 5.17 -106.35 47.60
C THR A 167 6.08 -107.18 46.70
N MET A 168 6.52 -106.68 45.54
CA MET A 168 7.54 -107.34 44.72
C MET A 168 8.91 -107.41 45.44
N THR A 169 9.31 -106.38 46.18
CA THR A 169 10.55 -106.41 46.98
C THR A 169 10.45 -107.30 48.21
N ASP A 170 9.30 -107.37 48.88
CA ASP A 170 9.05 -108.26 50.01
C ASP A 170 8.94 -109.73 49.56
N VAL A 171 8.27 -110.01 48.44
CA VAL A 171 8.27 -111.35 47.80
C VAL A 171 9.69 -111.74 47.37
N ARG A 172 10.50 -110.81 46.87
CA ARG A 172 11.90 -111.07 46.54
C ARG A 172 12.74 -111.41 47.78
N LEU A 173 12.62 -110.64 48.86
CA LEU A 173 13.27 -110.91 50.15
C LEU A 173 12.81 -112.25 50.77
N LYS A 174 11.54 -112.63 50.57
CA LYS A 174 11.01 -113.93 50.98
C LYS A 174 11.56 -115.06 50.11
N LEU A 175 11.70 -114.86 48.81
CA LEU A 175 12.30 -115.83 47.90
C LEU A 175 13.78 -116.03 48.18
N GLU A 176 14.54 -114.95 48.43
CA GLU A 176 15.96 -115.00 48.80
C GLU A 176 16.14 -115.78 50.12
N LYS A 177 15.32 -115.52 51.16
CA LYS A 177 15.30 -116.32 52.40
C LYS A 177 14.94 -117.80 52.18
N VAL A 178 13.95 -118.10 51.33
CA VAL A 178 13.57 -119.49 51.01
C VAL A 178 14.68 -120.20 50.22
N VAL A 179 15.47 -119.49 49.42
CA VAL A 179 16.67 -120.05 48.77
C VAL A 179 17.76 -120.34 49.81
N GLU A 180 18.08 -119.40 50.70
CA GLU A 180 19.05 -119.61 51.80
C GLU A 180 18.63 -120.80 52.71
N GLU A 181 17.35 -120.87 53.07
CA GLU A 181 16.79 -121.94 53.91
C GLU A 181 16.76 -123.30 53.18
N ASN A 182 16.51 -123.32 51.87
CA ASN A 182 16.53 -124.55 51.08
C ASN A 182 17.96 -125.03 50.76
N GLU A 183 18.92 -124.13 50.53
CA GLU A 183 20.34 -124.48 50.46
C GLU A 183 20.82 -125.07 51.79
N ARG A 184 20.44 -124.46 52.92
CA ARG A 184 20.70 -125.01 54.25
C ARG A 184 20.07 -126.40 54.43
N LEU A 185 18.79 -126.57 54.14
CA LEU A 185 18.12 -127.88 54.22
C LEU A 185 18.77 -128.93 53.29
N HIS A 186 19.25 -128.54 52.11
CA HIS A 186 20.02 -129.43 51.24
C HIS A 186 21.40 -129.79 51.82
N THR A 187 22.05 -128.94 52.61
CA THR A 187 23.26 -129.34 53.36
C THR A 187 22.94 -130.25 54.54
N GLU A 188 21.92 -129.95 55.34
CA GLU A 188 21.48 -130.79 56.47
C GLU A 188 21.01 -132.18 56.00
N LEU A 189 20.35 -132.28 54.84
CA LEU A 189 19.94 -133.55 54.24
C LEU A 189 21.14 -134.38 53.75
N ARG A 190 22.19 -133.75 53.19
CA ARG A 190 23.44 -134.44 52.82
C ARG A 190 24.16 -134.98 54.04
N GLU A 191 24.34 -134.16 55.09
CA GLU A 191 24.93 -134.61 56.35
C GLU A 191 24.12 -135.75 57.00
N SER A 192 22.80 -135.75 56.87
CA SER A 192 21.93 -136.83 57.35
C SER A 192 22.16 -138.15 56.58
N ILE A 193 22.26 -138.07 55.25
CA ILE A 193 22.52 -139.22 54.37
C ILE A 193 23.92 -139.80 54.62
N GLU A 194 24.95 -138.96 54.77
CA GLU A 194 26.31 -139.43 55.10
C GLU A 194 26.37 -140.12 56.48
N LYS A 195 25.60 -139.63 57.47
CA LYS A 195 25.53 -140.24 58.81
C LYS A 195 24.72 -141.54 58.86
N GLN A 196 23.94 -141.88 57.84
CA GLN A 196 23.20 -143.15 57.75
C GLN A 196 23.90 -144.22 56.89
N LEU A 197 25.01 -143.89 56.22
CA LEU A 197 25.71 -144.78 55.28
C LEU A 197 26.94 -145.49 55.91
N HIS A 198 26.88 -145.82 57.20
CA HIS A 198 27.99 -146.38 57.99
C HIS A 198 27.65 -147.66 58.78
N SER A 199 26.68 -148.47 58.32
CA SER A 199 26.44 -149.82 58.87
C SER A 199 26.00 -150.83 57.81
N LEU A 200 26.92 -151.73 57.41
CA LEU A 200 26.68 -152.93 56.60
C LEU A 200 27.11 -154.18 57.41
N PRO A 201 26.41 -155.33 57.32
CA PRO A 201 26.84 -156.61 57.92
C PRO A 201 27.82 -157.39 57.04
N VAL A 202 28.44 -158.45 57.60
CA VAL A 202 29.50 -159.26 56.95
C VAL A 202 29.12 -160.75 56.83
N GLY A 203 29.17 -161.28 55.60
CA GLY A 203 29.71 -162.60 55.16
C GLY A 203 29.30 -163.96 55.76
N SER A 204 28.99 -164.92 54.85
CA SER A 204 29.25 -166.38 54.91
C SER A 204 28.60 -167.25 56.02
N GLU A 205 28.49 -168.60 55.95
CA GLU A 205 28.90 -169.62 54.93
C GLU A 205 27.93 -170.86 54.91
N ALA A 206 28.33 -171.96 54.24
CA ALA A 206 27.61 -173.26 54.10
C ALA A 206 27.97 -174.29 55.23
N GLU A 207 27.53 -175.57 55.31
CA GLU A 207 26.76 -176.51 54.44
C GLU A 207 25.58 -177.16 55.26
N GLY A 208 24.98 -178.35 55.04
CA GLY A 208 25.13 -179.52 54.12
C GLY A 208 24.58 -180.81 54.79
N GLY A 209 24.17 -181.87 54.06
CA GLY A 209 23.72 -183.11 54.77
C GLY A 209 22.99 -184.29 54.10
N ALA A 210 23.22 -184.64 52.83
CA ALA A 210 23.01 -186.00 52.26
C ALA A 210 21.60 -186.66 52.23
N ALA A 211 20.86 -186.49 51.12
CA ALA A 211 20.05 -187.53 50.44
C ALA A 211 19.52 -187.09 49.03
N GLU A 212 20.28 -186.29 48.27
CA GLU A 212 19.67 -185.26 47.40
C GLU A 212 19.64 -185.52 45.87
N ASP A 213 20.21 -186.63 45.39
CA ASP A 213 20.53 -186.84 43.95
C ASP A 213 19.34 -186.88 42.97
N THR A 214 18.09 -186.87 43.44
CA THR A 214 16.88 -186.73 42.59
C THR A 214 16.24 -185.32 42.61
N ALA A 215 16.73 -184.42 43.47
CA ALA A 215 16.28 -183.02 43.53
C ALA A 215 17.14 -182.10 42.66
N ILE A 216 18.46 -182.35 42.59
CA ILE A 216 19.47 -181.49 41.95
C ILE A 216 19.14 -181.20 40.47
N LEU A 217 18.71 -182.22 39.72
CA LEU A 217 18.35 -182.08 38.29
C LEU A 217 17.14 -181.17 38.03
N ARG A 218 16.25 -180.96 39.01
CA ARG A 218 15.12 -180.03 38.86
C ARG A 218 15.54 -178.59 39.19
N ASN A 219 16.33 -178.43 40.25
CA ASN A 219 16.78 -177.14 40.77
C ASN A 219 17.62 -176.35 39.73
N LEU A 220 18.55 -177.04 39.05
CA LEU A 220 19.39 -176.45 38.00
C LEU A 220 18.59 -175.91 36.80
N GLN A 221 17.39 -176.42 36.53
CA GLN A 221 16.57 -175.99 35.39
C GLN A 221 15.80 -174.68 35.69
N GLU A 222 15.41 -174.46 36.94
CA GLU A 222 14.72 -173.23 37.38
C GLU A 222 15.72 -172.06 37.50
N GLN A 223 16.94 -172.32 37.98
CA GLN A 223 17.98 -171.30 38.16
C GLN A 223 18.41 -170.62 36.84
N VAL A 224 18.37 -171.34 35.70
CA VAL A 224 18.66 -170.77 34.37
C VAL A 224 17.56 -169.83 33.89
N GLN A 225 16.28 -170.11 34.20
CA GLN A 225 15.17 -169.27 33.75
C GLN A 225 15.17 -167.90 34.44
N LEU A 226 15.51 -167.84 35.72
CA LEU A 226 15.62 -166.58 36.47
C LEU A 226 16.72 -165.69 35.89
N SER A 227 17.91 -166.24 35.62
CA SER A 227 19.02 -165.48 35.02
C SER A 227 18.68 -164.95 33.60
N GLU A 228 17.93 -165.72 32.82
CA GLU A 228 17.35 -165.29 31.54
C GLU A 228 16.36 -164.11 31.68
N GLN A 229 15.67 -164.00 32.82
CA GLN A 229 14.70 -162.93 33.12
C GLN A 229 15.40 -161.66 33.61
N GLU A 230 16.36 -161.81 34.54
CA GLU A 230 17.23 -160.73 35.02
C GLU A 230 18.01 -160.08 33.86
N ARG A 231 18.56 -160.90 32.95
CA ARG A 231 19.26 -160.41 31.76
C ARG A 231 18.37 -159.54 30.86
N LYS A 232 17.08 -159.89 30.71
CA LYS A 232 16.11 -159.10 29.92
C LYS A 232 15.84 -157.75 30.58
N GLN A 233 15.53 -157.74 31.88
CA GLN A 233 15.31 -156.51 32.66
C GLN A 233 16.55 -155.59 32.63
N ALA A 234 17.76 -156.14 32.77
CA ALA A 234 18.99 -155.37 32.66
C ALA A 234 19.16 -154.72 31.27
N THR A 235 18.83 -155.44 30.18
CA THR A 235 18.88 -154.85 28.83
C THR A 235 17.81 -153.79 28.59
N GLU A 236 16.62 -153.90 29.18
CA GLU A 236 15.54 -152.91 29.09
C GLU A 236 15.87 -151.62 29.86
N LEU A 237 16.44 -151.75 31.06
CA LEU A 237 16.97 -150.63 31.84
C LEU A 237 18.14 -149.94 31.12
N TRP A 238 19.01 -150.68 30.43
CA TRP A 238 20.08 -150.09 29.62
C TRP A 238 19.53 -149.34 28.39
N HIS A 239 18.53 -149.89 27.68
CA HIS A 239 17.92 -149.19 26.54
C HIS A 239 17.21 -147.90 26.96
N THR A 240 16.46 -147.93 28.07
CA THR A 240 15.73 -146.75 28.58
C THR A 240 16.67 -145.67 29.11
N THR A 241 17.72 -146.04 29.85
CA THR A 241 18.74 -145.07 30.30
C THR A 241 19.54 -144.46 29.15
N ALA A 242 19.86 -145.23 28.09
CA ALA A 242 20.48 -144.69 26.88
C ALA A 242 19.57 -143.68 26.17
N GLN A 243 18.27 -143.98 26.02
CA GLN A 243 17.30 -143.09 25.36
C GLN A 243 17.10 -141.77 26.12
N GLU A 244 17.03 -141.79 27.46
CA GLU A 244 16.94 -140.56 28.25
C GLU A 244 18.25 -139.76 28.25
N LEU A 245 19.42 -140.42 28.11
CA LEU A 245 20.71 -139.73 27.96
C LEU A 245 20.81 -139.02 26.60
N ASP A 246 20.40 -139.65 25.50
CA ASP A 246 20.25 -139.02 24.18
C ASP A 246 19.26 -137.84 24.22
N ARG A 247 18.13 -138.02 24.92
CA ARG A 247 17.11 -136.96 25.10
C ARG A 247 17.66 -135.75 25.85
N LEU A 248 18.36 -135.98 26.97
CA LEU A 248 19.02 -134.92 27.73
C LEU A 248 20.11 -134.22 26.91
N GLN A 249 20.89 -134.96 26.13
CA GLN A 249 21.90 -134.39 25.22
C GLN A 249 21.26 -133.49 24.15
N GLN A 250 20.13 -133.91 23.56
CA GLN A 250 19.39 -133.06 22.61
C GLN A 250 18.81 -131.81 23.28
N VAL A 251 18.26 -131.91 24.49
CA VAL A 251 17.74 -130.75 25.25
C VAL A 251 18.86 -129.78 25.59
N TYR A 252 20.02 -130.27 26.03
CA TYR A 252 21.19 -129.44 26.33
C TYR A 252 21.74 -128.72 25.09
N GLN A 253 21.83 -129.41 23.94
CA GLN A 253 22.23 -128.80 22.68
C GLN A 253 21.27 -127.70 22.23
N ARG A 254 19.95 -127.89 22.39
CA ARG A 254 18.93 -126.86 22.08
C ARG A 254 19.04 -125.66 23.03
N ALA A 255 19.20 -125.89 24.32
CA ALA A 255 19.40 -124.81 25.30
C ALA A 255 20.65 -123.97 24.99
N LEU A 256 21.73 -124.59 24.50
CA LEU A 256 22.92 -123.88 24.03
C LEU A 256 22.67 -123.08 22.74
N SER A 257 21.96 -123.63 21.74
CA SER A 257 21.64 -122.89 20.51
C SER A 257 20.72 -121.71 20.76
N ASP A 258 19.71 -121.88 21.64
CA ASP A 258 18.75 -120.84 21.97
C ASP A 258 19.41 -119.71 22.78
N GLY A 259 20.32 -120.06 23.71
CA GLY A 259 21.18 -119.12 24.41
C GLY A 259 22.10 -118.32 23.47
N GLN A 260 22.66 -118.96 22.44
CA GLN A 260 23.45 -118.28 21.41
C GLN A 260 22.57 -117.35 20.55
N LEU A 261 21.38 -117.80 20.12
CA LEU A 261 20.42 -117.01 19.35
C LEU A 261 20.00 -115.74 20.11
N HIS A 262 19.63 -115.88 21.38
CA HIS A 262 19.23 -114.74 22.22
C HIS A 262 20.39 -113.78 22.50
N ASN A 263 21.63 -114.27 22.63
CA ASN A 263 22.80 -113.40 22.75
C ASN A 263 23.07 -112.62 21.44
N ALA A 264 22.93 -113.26 20.28
CA ALA A 264 23.05 -112.59 18.98
C ALA A 264 21.95 -111.53 18.78
N GLN A 265 20.69 -111.86 19.08
CA GLN A 265 19.56 -110.91 19.06
C GLN A 265 19.79 -109.73 20.01
N ARG A 266 20.23 -109.99 21.24
CA ARG A 266 20.56 -108.96 22.24
C ARG A 266 21.70 -108.06 21.79
N GLN A 267 22.71 -108.59 21.09
CA GLN A 267 23.78 -107.76 20.52
C GLN A 267 23.30 -106.94 19.32
N GLN A 268 22.49 -107.51 18.42
CA GLN A 268 21.88 -106.78 17.31
C GLN A 268 21.03 -105.60 17.80
N LEU A 269 20.24 -105.78 18.87
CA LEU A 269 19.44 -104.72 19.47
C LEU A 269 20.30 -103.63 20.13
N LYS A 270 21.43 -104.00 20.78
CA LYS A 270 22.42 -103.02 21.28
C LYS A 270 23.04 -102.20 20.13
N ASP A 271 23.46 -102.87 19.06
CA ASP A 271 24.08 -102.21 17.90
C ASP A 271 23.08 -101.27 17.21
N GLN A 272 21.81 -101.66 17.12
CA GLN A 272 20.72 -100.81 16.63
C GLN A 272 20.50 -99.60 17.55
N LEU A 273 20.45 -99.79 18.88
CA LEU A 273 20.30 -98.70 19.85
C LEU A 273 21.46 -97.69 19.75
N VAL A 274 22.70 -98.16 19.63
CA VAL A 274 23.87 -97.28 19.43
C VAL A 274 23.77 -96.49 18.12
N ARG A 275 23.30 -97.11 17.02
CA ARG A 275 23.05 -96.41 15.76
C ARG A 275 21.96 -95.34 15.94
N PHE A 276 20.83 -95.67 16.58
CA PHE A 276 19.76 -94.70 16.85
C PHE A 276 20.23 -93.54 17.73
N GLN A 277 21.04 -93.80 18.77
CA GLN A 277 21.67 -92.74 19.58
C GLN A 277 22.59 -91.85 18.74
N GLN A 278 23.46 -92.42 17.89
CA GLN A 278 24.31 -91.65 16.98
C GLN A 278 23.50 -90.82 15.97
N HIS A 279 22.38 -91.34 15.45
CA HIS A 279 21.48 -90.57 14.58
C HIS A 279 20.76 -89.44 15.34
N SER A 280 20.32 -89.70 16.58
CA SER A 280 19.70 -88.69 17.45
C SER A 280 20.67 -87.54 17.75
N TYR A 281 21.91 -87.83 18.17
CA TYR A 281 22.94 -86.80 18.38
C TYR A 281 23.26 -85.99 17.11
N LYS A 282 23.31 -86.64 15.93
CA LYS A 282 23.50 -85.94 14.65
C LYS A 282 22.32 -85.03 14.31
N LEU A 283 21.09 -85.47 14.58
CA LEU A 283 19.88 -84.68 14.36
C LEU A 283 19.81 -83.49 15.33
N GLN A 284 20.09 -83.69 16.61
CA GLN A 284 20.13 -82.64 17.63
C GLN A 284 21.20 -81.57 17.29
N ALA A 285 22.40 -82.00 16.90
CA ALA A 285 23.47 -81.08 16.49
C ALA A 285 23.18 -80.36 15.16
N ALA A 286 22.34 -80.94 14.29
CA ALA A 286 21.83 -80.25 13.10
C ALA A 286 20.73 -79.24 13.46
N ASN A 287 19.80 -79.59 14.37
CA ASN A 287 18.73 -78.71 14.81
C ASN A 287 19.28 -77.48 15.54
N GLN A 288 20.21 -77.65 16.47
CA GLN A 288 20.90 -76.55 17.15
C GLN A 288 21.62 -75.60 16.17
N LYS A 289 22.18 -76.14 15.08
CA LYS A 289 22.77 -75.31 14.02
C LYS A 289 21.69 -74.53 13.27
N LEU A 290 20.60 -75.19 12.86
CA LEU A 290 19.47 -74.54 12.19
C LEU A 290 18.82 -73.46 13.06
N GLU A 291 18.62 -73.72 14.35
CA GLU A 291 18.18 -72.75 15.36
C GLU A 291 19.12 -71.54 15.41
N SER A 292 20.44 -71.77 15.50
CA SER A 292 21.43 -70.68 15.52
C SER A 292 21.45 -69.85 14.24
N THR A 293 21.30 -70.47 13.06
CA THR A 293 21.22 -69.74 11.79
C THR A 293 19.88 -69.03 11.63
N ASN A 294 18.77 -69.60 12.11
CA ASN A 294 17.46 -68.94 12.08
C ASN A 294 17.44 -67.72 13.02
N GLN A 295 18.08 -67.81 14.19
CA GLN A 295 18.27 -66.65 15.08
C GLN A 295 19.15 -65.56 14.46
N GLN A 296 20.19 -65.93 13.71
CA GLN A 296 21.03 -64.97 12.97
C GLN A 296 20.25 -64.31 11.82
N LEU A 297 19.53 -65.09 11.01
CA LEU A 297 18.69 -64.58 9.93
C LEU A 297 17.61 -63.64 10.47
N LEU A 298 16.91 -64.04 11.54
CA LEU A 298 15.89 -63.20 12.18
C LEU A 298 16.47 -61.86 12.65
N LYS A 299 17.66 -61.85 13.28
CA LYS A 299 18.36 -60.62 13.66
C LYS A 299 18.64 -59.74 12.45
N THR A 300 19.26 -60.28 11.40
CA THR A 300 19.56 -59.49 10.19
C THR A 300 18.32 -58.95 9.50
N VAL A 301 17.20 -59.68 9.53
CA VAL A 301 15.91 -59.21 9.00
C VAL A 301 15.31 -58.12 9.89
N THR A 302 15.40 -58.22 11.22
CA THR A 302 14.95 -57.14 12.11
C THR A 302 15.82 -55.88 11.97
N GLU A 303 17.13 -56.03 11.86
CA GLU A 303 18.10 -54.94 11.67
C GLU A 303 17.81 -54.21 10.34
N GLN A 304 17.70 -54.95 9.23
CA GLN A 304 17.31 -54.39 7.91
C GLN A 304 15.92 -53.76 7.91
N SER A 305 14.97 -54.30 8.69
CA SER A 305 13.63 -53.70 8.83
C SER A 305 13.71 -52.35 9.55
N THR A 306 14.47 -52.25 10.64
CA THR A 306 14.70 -50.98 11.34
C THR A 306 15.45 -49.97 10.47
N GLU A 307 16.48 -50.37 9.74
CA GLU A 307 17.18 -49.50 8.79
C GLU A 307 16.24 -48.97 7.69
N MET A 308 15.37 -49.83 7.15
CA MET A 308 14.35 -49.40 6.17
C MET A 308 13.31 -48.45 6.80
N GLU A 309 12.86 -48.68 8.03
CA GLU A 309 11.93 -47.78 8.72
C GLU A 309 12.56 -46.41 9.01
N GLU A 310 13.82 -46.38 9.44
CA GLU A 310 14.60 -45.15 9.63
C GLU A 310 14.79 -44.38 8.32
N LEU A 311 15.18 -45.05 7.23
CA LEU A 311 15.31 -44.42 5.91
C LEU A 311 13.96 -43.89 5.39
N HIS A 312 12.85 -44.61 5.64
CA HIS A 312 11.51 -44.10 5.34
C HIS A 312 11.11 -42.89 6.22
N CYS A 313 11.53 -42.84 7.49
CA CYS A 313 11.37 -41.68 8.37
C CYS A 313 12.15 -40.46 7.85
N GLN A 314 13.44 -40.64 7.54
CA GLN A 314 14.30 -39.59 6.97
C GLN A 314 13.74 -39.07 5.64
N LEU A 315 13.29 -39.95 4.75
CA LEU A 315 12.67 -39.57 3.48
C LEU A 315 11.34 -38.82 3.67
N ARG A 316 10.54 -39.18 4.68
CA ARG A 316 9.32 -38.43 5.07
C ARG A 316 9.66 -37.05 5.60
N GLN A 317 10.69 -36.92 6.45
CA GLN A 317 11.16 -35.64 6.97
C GLN A 317 11.71 -34.73 5.86
N ALA A 318 12.63 -35.22 5.02
CA ALA A 318 13.19 -34.43 3.92
C ALA A 318 12.12 -33.96 2.92
N LYS A 319 11.07 -34.77 2.67
CA LYS A 319 9.91 -34.36 1.85
C LYS A 319 9.04 -33.30 2.54
N ALA A 320 8.97 -33.26 3.88
CA ALA A 320 8.29 -32.20 4.60
C ALA A 320 9.11 -30.90 4.59
N GLU A 321 10.41 -30.98 4.88
CA GLU A 321 11.34 -29.85 4.85
C GLU A 321 11.36 -29.19 3.46
N LEU A 322 11.48 -29.99 2.38
CA LEU A 322 11.41 -29.49 1.01
C LEU A 322 10.12 -28.71 0.73
N ARG A 323 8.95 -29.21 1.16
CA ARG A 323 7.66 -28.49 1.00
C ARG A 323 7.66 -27.15 1.74
N THR A 324 8.22 -27.10 2.95
CA THR A 324 8.32 -25.83 3.70
C THR A 324 9.30 -24.85 3.05
N ALA A 325 10.37 -25.34 2.42
CA ALA A 325 11.29 -24.52 1.65
C ALA A 325 10.64 -23.97 0.37
N THR A 326 9.90 -24.81 -0.38
CA THR A 326 9.14 -24.37 -1.56
C THR A 326 8.10 -23.30 -1.19
N ALA A 327 7.31 -23.51 -0.14
CA ALA A 327 6.31 -22.53 0.30
C ALA A 327 6.93 -21.16 0.65
N ARG A 328 8.09 -21.15 1.32
CA ARG A 328 8.86 -19.92 1.61
C ARG A 328 9.39 -19.23 0.34
N VAL A 329 9.75 -20.00 -0.69
CA VAL A 329 10.14 -19.44 -2.00
C VAL A 329 8.93 -18.85 -2.73
N ASP A 330 7.75 -19.48 -2.66
CA ASP A 330 6.51 -18.95 -3.22
C ASP A 330 6.08 -17.65 -2.51
N GLU A 331 6.23 -17.58 -1.19
CA GLU A 331 6.01 -16.37 -0.38
C GLU A 331 6.99 -15.25 -0.74
N MET A 332 8.29 -15.56 -0.85
CA MET A 332 9.33 -14.61 -1.27
C MET A 332 9.10 -14.09 -2.69
N THR A 333 8.65 -14.96 -3.60
CA THR A 333 8.35 -14.60 -5.00
C THR A 333 7.18 -13.62 -5.05
N LYS A 334 6.07 -13.92 -4.35
CA LYS A 334 4.93 -13.00 -4.22
C LYS A 334 5.32 -11.67 -3.59
N PHE A 335 6.24 -11.66 -2.63
CA PHE A 335 6.74 -10.42 -2.02
C PHE A 335 7.54 -9.58 -3.03
N LEU A 336 8.40 -10.20 -3.84
CA LEU A 336 9.13 -9.52 -4.92
C LEU A 336 8.21 -8.99 -6.02
N GLU A 337 7.18 -9.75 -6.41
CA GLU A 337 6.14 -9.31 -7.36
C GLU A 337 5.39 -8.07 -6.83
N ASN A 338 4.96 -8.10 -5.56
CA ASN A 338 4.30 -6.96 -4.91
C ASN A 338 5.20 -5.73 -4.84
N LEU A 339 6.49 -5.88 -4.53
CA LEU A 339 7.45 -4.77 -4.55
C LEU A 339 7.64 -4.23 -5.97
N GLN A 340 7.70 -5.09 -6.99
CA GLN A 340 7.84 -4.66 -8.39
C GLN A 340 6.59 -3.91 -8.88
N GLU A 341 5.39 -4.31 -8.47
CA GLU A 341 4.17 -3.53 -8.72
C GLU A 341 4.19 -2.18 -8.01
N GLN A 342 4.66 -2.12 -6.76
CA GLN A 342 4.76 -0.86 -6.01
C GLN A 342 5.77 0.09 -6.64
N MET A 343 6.91 -0.40 -7.14
CA MET A 343 7.87 0.43 -7.88
C MET A 343 7.24 0.96 -9.19
N LYS A 344 6.57 0.11 -9.99
CA LYS A 344 5.89 0.56 -11.21
C LYS A 344 4.83 1.62 -10.94
N ARG A 345 3.98 1.43 -9.92
CA ARG A 345 2.99 2.45 -9.49
C ARG A 345 3.66 3.75 -9.06
N LYS A 346 4.85 3.71 -8.47
CA LYS A 346 5.63 4.90 -8.12
C LYS A 346 6.32 5.55 -9.32
N GLU A 347 6.78 4.78 -10.29
CA GLU A 347 7.26 5.29 -11.59
C GLU A 347 6.13 5.99 -12.36
N GLU A 348 4.92 5.42 -12.34
CA GLU A 348 3.69 6.01 -12.90
C GLU A 348 3.28 7.30 -12.17
N ASP A 349 3.18 7.27 -10.82
CA ASP A 349 2.91 8.46 -9.99
C ASP A 349 3.88 9.61 -10.29
N MET A 350 5.18 9.31 -10.40
CA MET A 350 6.25 10.27 -10.67
C MET A 350 6.18 10.81 -12.11
N ALA A 351 5.88 9.96 -13.10
CA ALA A 351 5.70 10.38 -14.48
C ALA A 351 4.47 11.30 -14.65
N GLU A 352 3.37 11.01 -13.95
CA GLU A 352 2.22 11.93 -13.93
C GLU A 352 2.54 13.24 -13.18
N ALA A 353 3.32 13.19 -12.10
CA ALA A 353 3.75 14.38 -11.36
C ALA A 353 4.61 15.30 -12.25
N GLN A 354 5.60 14.73 -12.96
CA GLN A 354 6.40 15.47 -13.93
C GLN A 354 5.54 16.07 -15.06
N ALA A 355 4.60 15.28 -15.62
CA ALA A 355 3.70 15.78 -16.66
C ALA A 355 2.80 16.94 -16.18
N ARG A 356 2.45 16.98 -14.88
CA ARG A 356 1.73 18.09 -14.24
C ARG A 356 2.63 19.31 -14.03
N GLU A 357 3.88 19.11 -13.64
CA GLU A 357 4.90 20.16 -13.49
C GLU A 357 5.21 20.81 -14.85
N ASP A 358 5.55 20.03 -15.88
CA ASP A 358 5.77 20.50 -17.24
C ASP A 358 4.56 21.30 -17.78
N ALA A 359 3.34 20.91 -17.39
CA ALA A 359 2.11 21.63 -17.77
C ALA A 359 1.89 22.91 -16.96
N ALA A 360 2.39 23.00 -15.73
CA ALA A 360 2.43 24.24 -14.94
C ALA A 360 3.49 25.20 -15.49
N ASP A 361 4.68 24.73 -15.82
CA ASP A 361 5.77 25.53 -16.39
C ASP A 361 5.39 26.14 -17.74
N ARG A 362 4.77 25.37 -18.63
CA ARG A 362 4.25 25.91 -19.91
C ARG A 362 3.20 27.01 -19.70
N ARG A 363 2.37 26.93 -18.65
CA ARG A 363 1.43 28.00 -18.27
C ARG A 363 2.17 29.20 -17.65
N LEU A 364 3.19 28.97 -16.84
CA LEU A 364 4.00 30.01 -16.21
C LEU A 364 4.77 30.83 -17.26
N GLN A 365 5.39 30.16 -18.24
CA GLN A 365 6.03 30.79 -19.39
C GLN A 365 5.02 31.58 -20.24
N GLN A 366 3.82 31.02 -20.49
CA GLN A 366 2.74 31.75 -21.18
C GLN A 366 2.33 33.02 -20.41
N LEU A 367 2.14 32.92 -19.09
CA LEU A 367 1.79 34.07 -18.24
C LEU A 367 2.89 35.12 -18.21
N GLN A 368 4.17 34.73 -18.07
CA GLN A 368 5.33 35.63 -18.19
C GLN A 368 5.36 36.36 -19.54
N SER A 369 5.09 35.65 -20.65
CA SER A 369 5.00 36.29 -21.98
C SER A 369 3.85 37.30 -22.08
N SER A 370 2.69 37.01 -21.48
CA SER A 370 1.55 37.94 -21.45
C SER A 370 1.80 39.15 -20.54
N LEU A 371 2.51 38.97 -19.43
CA LEU A 371 2.92 40.06 -18.54
C LEU A 371 3.90 41.00 -19.23
N SER A 372 4.92 40.49 -19.94
CA SER A 372 5.87 41.35 -20.67
C SER A 372 5.19 42.11 -21.83
N GLN A 373 4.18 41.53 -22.48
CA GLN A 373 3.33 42.22 -23.46
C GLN A 373 2.44 43.30 -22.82
N LEU A 374 1.91 43.09 -21.61
CA LEU A 374 1.13 44.09 -20.89
C LEU A 374 2.01 45.21 -20.34
N GLU A 375 3.21 44.90 -19.83
CA GLU A 375 4.18 45.90 -19.38
C GLU A 375 4.67 46.80 -20.52
N THR A 376 4.98 46.23 -21.68
CA THR A 376 5.42 47.02 -22.84
C THR A 376 4.31 47.92 -23.37
N ARG A 377 3.06 47.44 -23.40
CA ARG A 377 1.88 48.25 -23.71
C ARG A 377 1.61 49.34 -22.68
N LEU A 378 1.78 49.06 -21.38
CA LEU A 378 1.65 50.06 -20.31
C LEU A 378 2.73 51.14 -20.42
N LYS A 379 3.98 50.75 -20.72
CA LYS A 379 5.10 51.69 -20.97
C LYS A 379 4.78 52.60 -22.16
N ALA A 380 4.33 52.04 -23.29
CA ALA A 380 3.89 52.82 -24.46
C ALA A 380 2.76 53.81 -24.12
N ALA A 381 1.66 53.33 -23.52
CA ALA A 381 0.54 54.18 -23.12
C ALA A 381 0.95 55.27 -22.10
N SER A 382 1.90 54.97 -21.19
CA SER A 382 2.39 55.99 -20.25
C SER A 382 3.11 57.14 -20.97
N LEU A 383 3.99 56.82 -21.93
CA LEU A 383 4.68 57.81 -22.77
C LEU A 383 3.70 58.61 -23.65
N GLU A 384 2.67 57.97 -24.21
CA GLU A 384 1.58 58.65 -24.93
C GLU A 384 0.84 59.65 -24.02
N THR A 385 0.46 59.26 -22.80
CA THR A 385 -0.18 60.21 -21.86
C THR A 385 0.74 61.34 -21.42
N GLU A 386 2.06 61.13 -21.36
CA GLU A 386 3.00 62.22 -21.12
C GLU A 386 3.16 63.15 -22.32
N ALA A 387 3.14 62.62 -23.56
CA ALA A 387 3.15 63.44 -24.77
C ALA A 387 1.91 64.34 -24.82
N VAL A 388 0.72 63.77 -24.59
CA VAL A 388 -0.55 64.54 -24.52
C VAL A 388 -0.52 65.58 -23.40
N ARG A 389 0.06 65.29 -22.22
CA ARG A 389 0.23 66.31 -21.16
C ARG A 389 1.17 67.45 -21.57
N ARG A 390 2.24 67.16 -22.33
CA ARG A 390 3.16 68.19 -22.86
C ARG A 390 2.46 69.08 -23.89
N GLU A 391 1.68 68.48 -24.79
CA GLU A 391 0.86 69.20 -25.77
C GLU A 391 -0.23 70.05 -25.08
N GLN A 392 -0.93 69.50 -24.09
CA GLN A 392 -1.91 70.23 -23.29
C GLN A 392 -1.30 71.47 -22.64
N ALA A 393 -0.13 71.35 -21.99
CA ALA A 393 0.55 72.48 -21.37
C ALA A 393 0.94 73.57 -22.39
N VAL A 394 1.33 73.19 -23.62
CA VAL A 394 1.60 74.14 -24.71
C VAL A 394 0.32 74.84 -25.21
N TRP A 395 -0.81 74.15 -25.25
CA TRP A 395 -2.09 74.78 -25.59
C TRP A 395 -2.60 75.68 -24.46
N GLU A 396 -2.40 75.31 -23.20
CA GLU A 396 -2.76 76.13 -22.03
C GLU A 396 -1.96 77.45 -22.01
N THR A 397 -0.63 77.43 -22.26
CA THR A 397 0.15 78.67 -22.39
C THR A 397 -0.28 79.48 -23.61
N LYS A 398 -0.56 78.85 -24.76
CA LYS A 398 -1.05 79.54 -25.97
C LYS A 398 -2.41 80.22 -25.75
N VAL A 399 -3.30 79.60 -24.98
CA VAL A 399 -4.60 80.19 -24.58
C VAL A 399 -4.39 81.35 -23.61
N GLY A 400 -3.51 81.22 -22.62
CA GLY A 400 -3.17 82.31 -21.70
C GLY A 400 -2.57 83.53 -22.41
N GLU A 401 -1.65 83.32 -23.36
CA GLU A 401 -1.11 84.40 -24.21
C GLU A 401 -2.20 85.10 -25.04
N LEU A 402 -3.15 84.35 -25.58
CA LEU A 402 -4.26 84.92 -26.35
C LEU A 402 -5.25 85.68 -25.45
N GLN A 403 -5.54 85.18 -24.25
CA GLN A 403 -6.37 85.87 -23.27
C GLN A 403 -5.74 87.20 -22.85
N ALA A 404 -4.45 87.20 -22.46
CA ALA A 404 -3.73 88.42 -22.09
C ALA A 404 -3.65 89.44 -23.25
N ARG A 405 -3.56 88.96 -24.50
CA ARG A 405 -3.62 89.84 -25.68
C ARG A 405 -5.03 90.40 -25.91
N CYS A 406 -6.09 89.63 -25.64
CA CYS A 406 -7.47 90.13 -25.73
C CYS A 406 -7.76 91.20 -24.68
N THR A 407 -7.35 91.00 -23.42
CA THR A 407 -7.55 92.01 -22.36
C THR A 407 -6.80 93.31 -22.67
N ALA A 408 -5.54 93.24 -23.11
CA ALA A 408 -4.79 94.42 -23.55
C ALA A 408 -5.47 95.16 -24.72
N LEU A 409 -5.98 94.43 -25.72
CA LEU A 409 -6.76 94.98 -26.84
C LEU A 409 -8.17 95.47 -26.45
N GLU A 410 -8.65 95.19 -25.24
CA GLU A 410 -9.89 95.75 -24.69
C GLU A 410 -9.57 97.00 -23.87
N GLU A 411 -8.52 96.98 -23.05
CA GLU A 411 -7.97 98.15 -22.36
C GLU A 411 -7.59 99.28 -23.33
N GLU A 412 -6.86 98.99 -24.40
CA GLU A 412 -6.55 99.95 -25.49
C GLU A 412 -7.81 100.57 -26.11
N LYS A 413 -8.88 99.78 -26.29
CA LYS A 413 -10.16 100.28 -26.82
C LYS A 413 -10.89 101.16 -25.81
N PHE A 414 -10.90 100.80 -24.52
CA PHE A 414 -11.50 101.62 -23.47
C PHE A 414 -10.75 102.95 -23.30
N GLU A 415 -9.42 102.94 -23.38
CA GLU A 415 -8.60 104.15 -23.35
C GLU A 415 -8.87 105.04 -24.59
N ALA A 416 -8.92 104.45 -25.80
CA ALA A 416 -9.25 105.17 -27.02
C ALA A 416 -10.67 105.75 -27.01
N LEU A 417 -11.67 105.00 -26.51
CA LEU A 417 -13.05 105.49 -26.34
C LEU A 417 -13.13 106.62 -25.30
N SER A 418 -12.31 106.57 -24.24
CA SER A 418 -12.25 107.64 -23.23
C SER A 418 -11.66 108.92 -23.84
N LYS A 419 -10.54 108.81 -24.55
CA LYS A 419 -9.94 109.92 -25.32
C LYS A 419 -10.91 110.49 -26.36
N VAL A 420 -11.72 109.67 -27.03
CA VAL A 420 -12.76 110.16 -27.96
C VAL A 420 -13.85 110.93 -27.22
N ARG A 421 -14.31 110.47 -26.05
CA ARG A 421 -15.29 111.20 -25.23
C ARG A 421 -14.76 112.55 -24.74
N GLU A 422 -13.51 112.60 -24.28
CA GLU A 422 -12.84 113.84 -23.88
C GLU A 422 -12.76 114.84 -25.05
N ASN A 423 -12.34 114.38 -26.23
CA ASN A 423 -12.29 115.22 -27.44
C ASN A 423 -13.68 115.69 -27.89
N VAL A 424 -14.73 114.86 -27.75
CA VAL A 424 -16.12 115.25 -28.04
C VAL A 424 -16.61 116.30 -27.04
N GLN A 425 -16.36 116.12 -25.74
CA GLN A 425 -16.72 117.13 -24.73
C GLN A 425 -16.04 118.48 -25.01
N VAL A 426 -14.75 118.49 -25.33
CA VAL A 426 -14.02 119.73 -25.69
C VAL A 426 -14.60 120.37 -26.96
N ALA A 427 -15.05 119.56 -27.93
CA ALA A 427 -15.72 120.07 -29.13
C ALA A 427 -17.12 120.64 -28.83
N GLU A 428 -17.90 120.01 -27.96
CA GLU A 428 -19.21 120.50 -27.48
C GLU A 428 -19.05 121.81 -26.69
N GLU A 429 -18.06 121.89 -25.79
CA GLU A 429 -17.72 123.13 -25.08
C GLU A 429 -17.31 124.26 -26.03
N ALA A 430 -16.52 123.96 -27.07
CA ALA A 430 -16.14 124.93 -28.10
C ALA A 430 -17.34 125.39 -28.96
N VAL A 431 -18.29 124.49 -29.27
CA VAL A 431 -19.54 124.84 -29.96
C VAL A 431 -20.41 125.74 -29.07
N LEU A 432 -20.59 125.42 -27.79
CA LEU A 432 -21.34 126.24 -26.84
C LEU A 432 -20.71 127.64 -26.68
N GLN A 433 -19.38 127.74 -26.61
CA GLN A 433 -18.67 129.03 -26.59
C GLN A 433 -18.93 129.83 -27.88
N LYS A 434 -18.88 129.19 -29.05
CA LYS A 434 -19.20 129.82 -30.35
C LYS A 434 -20.64 130.32 -30.40
N GLU A 435 -21.61 129.51 -29.95
CA GLU A 435 -23.04 129.89 -29.91
C GLU A 435 -23.30 131.07 -28.97
N GLN A 436 -22.66 131.10 -27.78
CA GLN A 436 -22.73 132.27 -26.91
C GLN A 436 -22.16 133.54 -27.58
N CYS A 437 -21.07 133.42 -28.33
CA CYS A 437 -20.51 134.55 -29.08
C CYS A 437 -21.43 135.02 -30.20
N LEU A 438 -22.01 134.10 -30.99
CA LEU A 438 -23.00 134.43 -32.01
C LEU A 438 -24.27 135.07 -31.43
N LEU A 439 -24.70 134.65 -30.23
CA LEU A 439 -25.84 135.26 -29.54
C LEU A 439 -25.53 136.69 -29.07
N ARG A 440 -24.32 136.95 -28.56
CA ARG A 440 -23.84 138.31 -28.21
C ARG A 440 -23.74 139.18 -29.46
N GLU A 441 -23.21 138.64 -30.57
CA GLU A 441 -23.14 139.33 -31.86
C GLU A 441 -24.54 139.70 -32.37
N LYS A 442 -25.49 138.74 -32.36
CA LYS A 442 -26.89 138.98 -32.74
C LYS A 442 -27.58 140.04 -31.88
N GLN A 443 -27.34 140.05 -30.57
CA GLN A 443 -27.84 141.11 -29.69
C GLN A 443 -27.29 142.48 -30.11
N LYS A 444 -26.00 142.56 -30.48
CA LYS A 444 -25.38 143.81 -30.96
C LYS A 444 -25.88 144.23 -32.35
N THR A 445 -26.14 143.30 -33.27
CA THR A 445 -26.78 143.66 -34.55
C THR A 445 -28.20 144.17 -34.34
N GLU A 446 -29.00 143.56 -33.47
CA GLU A 446 -30.33 144.05 -33.13
C GLU A 446 -30.32 145.44 -32.44
N GLU A 447 -29.33 145.73 -31.59
CA GLU A 447 -29.10 147.07 -31.03
C GLU A 447 -28.71 148.10 -32.11
N LEU A 448 -27.86 147.71 -33.05
CA LEU A 448 -27.47 148.55 -34.20
C LEU A 448 -28.65 148.79 -35.16
N GLU A 449 -29.53 147.81 -35.38
CA GLU A 449 -30.76 147.99 -36.15
C GLU A 449 -31.74 148.93 -35.44
N LYS A 450 -31.95 148.77 -34.13
CA LYS A 450 -32.82 149.64 -33.31
C LYS A 450 -32.32 151.09 -33.33
N THR A 451 -31.03 151.32 -33.13
CA THR A 451 -30.43 152.67 -33.18
C THR A 451 -30.43 153.24 -34.60
N THR A 452 -30.17 152.44 -35.64
CA THR A 452 -30.30 152.85 -37.04
C THR A 452 -31.74 153.24 -37.40
N HIS A 453 -32.74 152.52 -36.86
CA HIS A 453 -34.15 152.85 -37.04
C HIS A 453 -34.52 154.15 -36.32
N ALA A 454 -34.05 154.35 -35.09
CA ALA A 454 -34.23 155.61 -34.35
C ALA A 454 -33.59 156.81 -35.10
N ILE A 455 -32.40 156.65 -35.68
CA ILE A 455 -31.77 157.68 -36.53
C ILE A 455 -32.61 157.96 -37.78
N LYS A 456 -33.15 156.93 -38.45
CA LYS A 456 -34.07 157.09 -39.60
C LYS A 456 -35.34 157.87 -39.20
N LEU A 457 -35.93 157.58 -38.04
CA LEU A 457 -37.08 158.32 -37.51
C LEU A 457 -36.73 159.78 -37.20
N LEU A 458 -35.59 160.05 -36.55
CA LEU A 458 -35.14 161.42 -36.28
C LEU A 458 -34.88 162.23 -37.57
N ILE A 459 -34.33 161.60 -38.62
CA ILE A 459 -34.16 162.22 -39.93
C ILE A 459 -35.52 162.51 -40.58
N GLN A 460 -36.48 161.58 -40.51
CA GLN A 460 -37.84 161.79 -41.02
C GLN A 460 -38.56 162.90 -40.25
N GLU A 461 -38.47 162.92 -38.92
CA GLU A 461 -39.02 163.99 -38.09
C GLU A 461 -38.39 165.35 -38.40
N ALA A 462 -37.06 165.44 -38.52
CA ALA A 462 -36.38 166.67 -38.91
C ALA A 462 -36.88 167.15 -40.28
N ALA A 463 -36.94 166.26 -41.28
CA ALA A 463 -37.46 166.57 -42.60
C ALA A 463 -38.96 166.94 -42.61
N VAL A 464 -39.76 166.51 -41.63
CA VAL A 464 -41.16 166.94 -41.43
C VAL A 464 -41.23 168.29 -40.72
N ARG A 465 -40.40 168.54 -39.70
CA ARG A 465 -40.30 169.83 -39.00
C ARG A 465 -39.87 170.94 -39.96
N THR A 466 -38.78 170.75 -40.71
CA THR A 466 -38.31 171.71 -41.73
C THR A 466 -39.36 171.96 -42.82
N ARG A 467 -40.07 170.92 -43.29
CA ARG A 467 -41.20 171.12 -44.23
C ARG A 467 -42.34 171.92 -43.62
N LYS A 468 -42.71 171.66 -42.36
CA LYS A 468 -43.77 172.39 -41.63
C LYS A 468 -43.37 173.84 -41.33
N GLU A 469 -42.09 174.11 -41.08
CA GLU A 469 -41.54 175.46 -40.92
C GLU A 469 -41.61 176.24 -42.24
N VAL A 470 -41.18 175.65 -43.36
CA VAL A 470 -41.33 176.24 -44.70
C VAL A 470 -42.80 176.48 -45.06
N GLU A 471 -43.70 175.54 -44.72
CA GLU A 471 -45.15 175.67 -44.91
C GLU A 471 -45.74 176.82 -44.07
N ASN A 472 -45.27 177.01 -42.84
CA ASN A 472 -45.69 178.10 -41.97
C ASN A 472 -45.17 179.47 -42.46
N VAL A 473 -43.92 179.55 -42.92
CA VAL A 473 -43.36 180.78 -43.52
C VAL A 473 -44.13 181.15 -44.79
N ARG A 474 -44.42 180.17 -45.67
CA ARG A 474 -45.30 180.39 -46.84
C ARG A 474 -46.67 180.94 -46.45
N LYS A 475 -47.28 180.39 -45.39
CA LYS A 475 -48.57 180.90 -44.86
C LYS A 475 -48.46 182.32 -44.32
N GLN A 476 -47.39 182.67 -43.60
CA GLN A 476 -47.15 184.05 -43.15
C GLN A 476 -47.01 185.03 -44.32
N CYS A 477 -46.23 184.68 -45.36
CA CYS A 477 -46.12 185.48 -46.57
C CYS A 477 -47.47 185.64 -47.27
N ASN A 478 -48.25 184.56 -47.42
CA ASN A 478 -49.58 184.62 -48.04
C ASN A 478 -50.56 185.48 -47.22
N ILE A 479 -50.51 185.44 -45.89
CA ILE A 479 -51.33 186.29 -45.01
C ILE A 479 -50.93 187.78 -45.14
N GLN A 480 -49.63 188.09 -45.29
CA GLN A 480 -49.18 189.46 -45.58
C GLN A 480 -49.66 189.93 -46.97
N ILE A 481 -49.58 189.07 -47.99
CA ILE A 481 -50.09 189.37 -49.34
C ILE A 481 -51.61 189.60 -49.31
N HIS A 482 -52.37 188.76 -48.60
CA HIS A 482 -53.81 188.95 -48.45
C HIS A 482 -54.14 190.23 -47.69
N ARG A 483 -53.45 190.58 -46.58
CA ARG A 483 -53.65 191.86 -45.90
C ARG A 483 -53.38 193.06 -46.80
N MET A 484 -52.27 193.08 -47.53
CA MET A 484 -51.98 194.19 -48.45
C MET A 484 -53.02 194.29 -49.59
N ALA A 485 -53.57 193.16 -50.05
CA ALA A 485 -54.66 193.14 -51.03
C ALA A 485 -56.01 193.58 -50.43
N GLU A 486 -56.32 193.18 -49.20
CA GLU A 486 -57.51 193.60 -48.44
C GLU A 486 -57.47 195.10 -48.11
N GLU A 487 -56.32 195.63 -47.70
CA GLU A 487 -56.09 197.06 -47.44
C GLU A 487 -56.24 197.90 -48.71
N LEU A 488 -55.68 197.45 -49.85
CA LEU A 488 -55.90 198.07 -51.16
C LEU A 488 -57.38 198.03 -51.58
N SER A 489 -58.05 196.88 -51.37
CA SER A 489 -59.47 196.70 -51.71
C SER A 489 -60.37 197.56 -50.82
N ALA A 490 -60.05 197.69 -49.54
CA ALA A 490 -60.79 198.50 -48.58
C ALA A 490 -60.66 200.00 -48.90
N LEU A 491 -59.48 200.48 -49.29
CA LEU A 491 -59.29 201.86 -49.73
C LEU A 491 -60.05 202.15 -51.04
N GLN A 492 -60.09 201.22 -51.98
CA GLN A 492 -60.92 201.34 -53.19
C GLN A 492 -62.42 201.34 -52.87
N LEU A 493 -62.87 200.46 -51.96
CA LEU A 493 -64.27 200.38 -51.55
C LEU A 493 -64.69 201.62 -50.76
N GLU A 494 -63.83 202.15 -49.88
CA GLU A 494 -64.16 203.35 -49.11
C GLU A 494 -64.29 204.59 -50.02
N CYS A 495 -63.51 204.70 -51.09
CA CYS A 495 -63.75 205.71 -52.12
C CYS A 495 -65.15 205.58 -52.75
N ALA A 496 -65.52 204.37 -53.19
CA ALA A 496 -66.83 204.11 -53.80
C ALA A 496 -68.01 204.28 -52.82
N ASP A 497 -67.84 203.94 -51.54
CA ASP A 497 -68.87 204.15 -50.52
C ASP A 497 -68.98 205.62 -50.10
N LYS A 498 -67.92 206.45 -50.14
CA LYS A 498 -68.10 207.92 -49.98
C LYS A 498 -68.98 208.50 -51.09
N GLU A 499 -68.85 208.01 -52.32
CA GLU A 499 -69.72 208.41 -53.44
C GLU A 499 -71.15 207.89 -53.22
N ALA A 500 -71.33 206.61 -52.85
CA ALA A 500 -72.65 206.02 -52.65
C ALA A 500 -73.40 206.56 -51.40
N GLN A 501 -72.70 206.97 -50.34
CA GLN A 501 -73.30 207.56 -49.14
C GLN A 501 -74.06 208.87 -49.45
N ILE A 502 -73.61 209.63 -50.45
CA ILE A 502 -74.23 210.86 -50.93
C ILE A 502 -75.58 210.56 -51.64
N GLU A 503 -75.73 209.37 -52.23
CA GLU A 503 -77.00 208.94 -52.82
C GLU A 503 -77.95 208.26 -51.81
N ARG A 504 -77.47 207.30 -51.01
CA ARG A 504 -78.32 206.46 -50.14
C ARG A 504 -79.04 207.29 -49.07
N SER A 505 -78.36 208.28 -48.51
CA SER A 505 -78.91 209.22 -47.50
C SER A 505 -80.13 210.01 -47.98
N GLN A 506 -80.35 210.12 -49.30
CA GLN A 506 -81.55 210.75 -49.87
C GLN A 506 -82.77 209.81 -49.91
N ARG A 507 -82.56 208.49 -49.81
CA ARG A 507 -83.58 207.44 -50.05
C ARG A 507 -84.10 206.82 -48.74
N GLU A 508 -83.21 206.49 -47.81
CA GLU A 508 -83.53 205.63 -46.65
C GLU A 508 -84.37 206.30 -45.55
N ARG A 509 -84.53 207.63 -45.59
CA ARG A 509 -85.41 208.44 -44.73
C ARG A 509 -86.92 208.10 -44.83
N LYS A 510 -87.33 207.08 -45.59
CA LYS A 510 -88.71 206.82 -46.01
C LYS A 510 -89.31 205.46 -45.64
N ALA A 511 -88.56 204.52 -45.05
CA ALA A 511 -88.95 203.10 -45.10
C ALA A 511 -88.70 202.24 -43.84
N VAL A 512 -88.27 202.81 -42.70
CA VAL A 512 -87.88 202.02 -41.51
C VAL A 512 -88.67 202.45 -40.27
N GLU A 513 -89.98 202.23 -40.30
CA GLU A 513 -90.87 202.35 -39.12
C GLU A 513 -91.67 201.07 -38.81
N GLU A 514 -91.72 200.07 -39.69
CA GLU A 514 -92.70 198.97 -39.60
C GLU A 514 -92.09 197.57 -39.31
N GLU A 515 -92.35 197.09 -38.09
CA GLU A 515 -92.65 195.71 -37.67
C GLU A 515 -91.58 194.59 -37.58
N LEU A 516 -91.45 193.99 -36.38
CA LEU A 516 -90.69 192.74 -36.10
C LEU A 516 -91.06 192.10 -34.72
N GLU A 517 -91.76 190.94 -34.66
CA GLU A 517 -92.08 190.22 -33.38
C GLU A 517 -92.48 188.70 -33.46
N LYS A 518 -92.15 187.88 -32.41
CA LYS A 518 -92.82 186.64 -31.80
C LYS A 518 -92.73 185.17 -32.39
N VAL A 519 -92.41 184.12 -31.55
CA VAL A 519 -92.33 182.60 -31.81
C VAL A 519 -92.34 181.64 -30.52
N TYR A 520 -92.78 180.30 -30.52
CA TYR A 520 -92.56 179.13 -29.51
C TYR A 520 -93.31 177.74 -29.88
N LYS A 521 -93.34 176.47 -29.27
CA LYS A 521 -92.73 175.58 -28.16
C LYS A 521 -92.95 173.96 -28.20
N GLU A 522 -92.83 173.14 -27.08
CA GLU A 522 -92.68 171.61 -26.89
C GLU A 522 -93.95 170.69 -26.57
N GLY A 523 -94.04 169.33 -26.26
CA GLY A 523 -93.21 168.04 -26.19
C GLY A 523 -93.64 166.86 -25.17
N ARG A 524 -93.56 165.50 -25.46
CA ARG A 524 -93.79 164.30 -24.51
C ARG A 524 -93.39 162.80 -24.94
N ALA A 525 -93.72 161.71 -24.15
CA ALA A 525 -93.36 160.21 -24.25
C ALA A 525 -94.54 159.19 -23.81
N GLU A 526 -94.53 157.86 -23.44
CA GLU A 526 -93.56 156.83 -22.87
C GLU A 526 -93.93 155.23 -22.98
N PRO A 527 -93.91 154.19 -22.03
CA PRO A 527 -93.61 152.72 -22.29
C PRO A 527 -94.50 151.49 -21.71
N GLU A 528 -94.12 150.17 -21.80
CA GLU A 528 -94.83 148.92 -21.26
C GLU A 528 -94.02 147.54 -21.07
N PHE A 529 -94.57 146.38 -20.55
CA PHE A 529 -93.85 145.08 -20.17
C PHE A 529 -94.71 143.76 -19.79
N LYS A 530 -94.29 142.47 -20.10
CA LYS A 530 -94.74 141.10 -19.54
C LYS A 530 -93.88 139.80 -19.94
N LYS A 531 -93.78 138.66 -19.15
CA LYS A 531 -93.48 137.22 -19.63
C LYS A 531 -93.37 135.91 -18.71
N ILE A 532 -93.43 135.90 -17.37
CA ILE A 532 -92.52 135.03 -16.56
C ILE A 532 -92.93 133.57 -16.15
N GLU A 533 -94.18 133.26 -15.78
CA GLU A 533 -94.51 132.06 -14.96
C GLU A 533 -94.20 130.67 -15.57
N ALA A 534 -94.31 130.52 -16.89
CA ALA A 534 -94.24 129.22 -17.57
C ALA A 534 -92.88 128.49 -17.43
N LEU A 535 -91.83 129.19 -17.02
CA LEU A 535 -90.51 128.60 -16.78
C LEU A 535 -90.43 127.79 -15.48
N HIS A 536 -91.20 128.16 -14.45
CA HIS A 536 -91.00 127.66 -13.08
C HIS A 536 -91.34 126.16 -12.94
N GLN A 537 -92.48 125.73 -13.49
CA GLN A 537 -92.93 124.32 -13.41
C GLN A 537 -92.04 123.35 -14.20
N ARG A 538 -91.21 123.85 -15.12
CA ARG A 538 -90.26 123.02 -15.88
C ARG A 538 -89.03 122.63 -15.04
N CYS A 539 -88.70 123.41 -14.01
CA CYS A 539 -87.60 123.15 -13.09
C CYS A 539 -87.92 122.00 -12.11
N LEU A 540 -89.08 122.06 -11.45
CA LEU A 540 -89.47 121.10 -10.40
C LEU A 540 -89.53 119.64 -10.89
N ASN A 541 -89.88 119.42 -12.16
CA ASN A 541 -89.87 118.09 -12.77
C ASN A 541 -88.45 117.57 -13.10
N ALA A 542 -87.49 118.47 -13.34
CA ALA A 542 -86.08 118.09 -13.54
C ALA A 542 -85.39 117.70 -12.22
N GLU A 543 -85.77 118.32 -11.09
CA GLU A 543 -85.23 118.00 -9.78
C GLU A 543 -85.59 116.57 -9.33
N ARG A 544 -86.85 116.15 -9.50
CA ARG A 544 -87.27 114.77 -9.19
C ARG A 544 -86.49 113.72 -9.98
N LEU A 545 -86.34 113.93 -11.29
CA LEU A 545 -85.57 113.02 -12.16
C LEU A 545 -84.09 112.97 -11.78
N LYS A 546 -83.50 114.09 -11.32
CA LYS A 546 -82.14 114.15 -10.77
C LYS A 546 -82.03 113.34 -9.48
N ASP A 547 -83.02 113.40 -8.59
CA ASP A 547 -82.96 112.72 -7.30
C ASP A 547 -83.17 111.20 -7.46
N ASP A 548 -84.08 110.76 -8.34
CA ASP A 548 -84.21 109.35 -8.76
C ASP A 548 -82.91 108.80 -9.40
N ALA A 549 -82.27 109.59 -10.26
CA ALA A 549 -80.95 109.27 -10.83
C ALA A 549 -79.85 109.21 -9.76
N SER A 550 -79.94 110.03 -8.70
CA SER A 550 -78.99 110.04 -7.59
C SER A 550 -79.15 108.80 -6.69
N LEU A 551 -80.38 108.37 -6.41
CA LEU A 551 -80.65 107.15 -5.63
C LEU A 551 -80.24 105.87 -6.38
N THR A 552 -80.50 105.81 -7.70
CA THR A 552 -80.06 104.68 -8.53
C THR A 552 -78.53 104.63 -8.68
N LEU A 553 -77.86 105.78 -8.77
CA LEU A 553 -76.40 105.88 -8.71
C LEU A 553 -75.85 105.42 -7.35
N GLN A 554 -76.43 105.85 -6.22
CA GLN A 554 -75.99 105.38 -4.90
C GLN A 554 -76.19 103.87 -4.70
N SER A 555 -77.31 103.31 -5.20
CA SER A 555 -77.57 101.87 -5.15
C SER A 555 -76.56 101.06 -5.96
N THR A 556 -76.22 101.52 -7.17
CA THR A 556 -75.22 100.85 -8.02
C THR A 556 -73.80 101.00 -7.48
N GLN A 557 -73.41 102.18 -6.98
CA GLN A 557 -72.15 102.38 -6.26
C GLN A 557 -72.01 101.49 -5.02
N SER A 558 -73.09 101.31 -4.25
CA SER A 558 -73.07 100.46 -3.06
C SER A 558 -72.91 98.97 -3.40
N LYS A 559 -73.57 98.50 -4.47
CA LYS A 559 -73.38 97.14 -5.00
C LYS A 559 -71.96 96.93 -5.54
N LEU A 560 -71.41 97.91 -6.26
CA LEU A 560 -70.05 97.89 -6.79
C LEU A 560 -69.03 97.80 -5.66
N LYS A 561 -69.13 98.65 -4.63
CA LYS A 561 -68.27 98.59 -3.43
C LYS A 561 -68.34 97.24 -2.69
N LYS A 562 -69.53 96.61 -2.62
CA LYS A 562 -69.62 95.27 -2.04
C LYS A 562 -68.86 94.25 -2.87
N MET A 563 -69.02 94.25 -4.19
CA MET A 563 -68.26 93.35 -5.07
C MET A 563 -66.75 93.60 -4.99
N GLU A 564 -66.30 94.86 -4.95
CA GLU A 564 -64.88 95.20 -4.74
C GLU A 564 -64.33 94.62 -3.42
N MET A 565 -65.12 94.68 -2.34
CA MET A 565 -64.77 94.11 -1.03
C MET A 565 -64.76 92.57 -1.07
N ASP A 566 -65.82 91.95 -1.60
CA ASP A 566 -65.94 90.50 -1.76
C ASP A 566 -64.77 89.94 -2.61
N TYR A 567 -64.40 90.60 -3.72
CA TYR A 567 -63.22 90.26 -4.53
C TYR A 567 -61.90 90.50 -3.79
N GLY A 568 -61.80 91.56 -2.98
CA GLY A 568 -60.61 91.85 -2.16
C GLY A 568 -60.34 90.76 -1.11
N GLU A 569 -61.39 90.19 -0.51
CA GLU A 569 -61.27 89.04 0.39
C GLU A 569 -60.77 87.80 -0.35
N GLU A 570 -61.37 87.42 -1.48
CA GLU A 570 -60.92 86.23 -2.23
C GLU A 570 -59.49 86.40 -2.77
N VAL A 571 -59.11 87.59 -3.23
CA VAL A 571 -57.71 87.89 -3.59
C VAL A 571 -56.78 87.72 -2.39
N SER A 572 -57.19 88.13 -1.19
CA SER A 572 -56.39 87.97 0.03
C SER A 572 -56.22 86.50 0.41
N ARG A 573 -57.30 85.70 0.36
CA ARG A 573 -57.25 84.23 0.59
C ARG A 573 -56.37 83.52 -0.43
N CYS A 574 -56.46 83.88 -1.71
CA CYS A 574 -55.59 83.35 -2.76
C CYS A 574 -54.11 83.70 -2.50
N GLN A 575 -53.79 84.91 -2.04
CA GLN A 575 -52.42 85.27 -1.68
C GLN A 575 -51.91 84.50 -0.46
N GLU A 576 -52.75 84.27 0.55
CA GLU A 576 -52.38 83.49 1.74
C GLU A 576 -52.10 82.02 1.40
N GLU A 577 -52.93 81.39 0.57
CA GLU A 577 -52.69 80.03 0.09
C GLU A 577 -51.43 79.95 -0.78
N VAL A 578 -51.17 80.96 -1.62
CA VAL A 578 -49.92 81.04 -2.39
C VAL A 578 -48.68 81.14 -1.48
N ARG A 579 -48.72 81.97 -0.42
CA ARG A 579 -47.63 82.03 0.58
C ARG A 579 -47.45 80.68 1.27
N ARG A 580 -48.53 80.07 1.77
CA ARG A 580 -48.51 78.76 2.45
C ARG A 580 -47.92 77.65 1.56
N LEU A 581 -48.24 77.65 0.27
CA LEU A 581 -47.68 76.71 -0.71
C LEU A 581 -46.20 77.01 -1.05
N GLN A 582 -45.79 78.28 -1.05
CA GLN A 582 -44.40 78.68 -1.20
C GLN A 582 -43.54 78.25 0.01
N ASP A 583 -44.05 78.42 1.22
CA ASP A 583 -43.37 78.00 2.46
C ASP A 583 -43.21 76.47 2.54
N LEU A 584 -44.27 75.72 2.21
CA LEU A 584 -44.20 74.25 2.12
C LEU A 584 -43.24 73.77 1.02
N LEU A 585 -43.19 74.46 -0.13
CA LEU A 585 -42.23 74.17 -1.19
C LEU A 585 -40.79 74.50 -0.76
N ALA A 586 -40.58 75.54 0.04
CA ALA A 586 -39.27 75.88 0.59
C ALA A 586 -38.80 74.85 1.62
N ALA A 587 -39.67 74.43 2.53
CA ALA A 587 -39.39 73.35 3.50
C ALA A 587 -39.04 72.04 2.78
N ALA A 588 -39.90 71.57 1.87
CA ALA A 588 -39.65 70.33 1.13
C ALA A 588 -38.35 70.38 0.29
N ARG A 589 -37.95 71.56 -0.21
CA ARG A 589 -36.65 71.76 -0.87
C ARG A 589 -35.47 71.64 0.11
N SER A 590 -35.59 72.22 1.30
CA SER A 590 -34.59 72.10 2.38
C SER A 590 -34.39 70.64 2.79
N ASP A 591 -35.50 69.91 3.00
CA ASP A 591 -35.46 68.49 3.36
C ASP A 591 -34.80 67.64 2.26
N CYS A 592 -35.09 67.93 0.98
CA CYS A 592 -34.44 67.26 -0.15
C CYS A 592 -32.93 67.53 -0.23
N VAL A 593 -32.46 68.71 0.20
CA VAL A 593 -31.03 69.01 0.31
C VAL A 593 -30.41 68.23 1.47
N GLY A 594 -31.01 68.27 2.66
CA GLY A 594 -30.54 67.51 3.82
C GLY A 594 -30.40 66.01 3.55
N VAL A 595 -31.43 65.38 2.99
CA VAL A 595 -31.40 63.96 2.59
C VAL A 595 -30.38 63.69 1.48
N SER A 596 -30.09 64.67 0.61
CA SER A 596 -29.02 64.54 -0.39
C SER A 596 -27.63 64.57 0.23
N ASP A 597 -27.43 65.43 1.24
CA ASP A 597 -26.14 65.59 1.93
C ASP A 597 -25.86 64.43 2.88
N GLU A 598 -26.86 63.93 3.62
CA GLU A 598 -26.77 62.68 4.39
C GLU A 598 -26.40 61.49 3.50
N ARG A 599 -27.08 61.33 2.36
CA ARG A 599 -26.75 60.31 1.36
C ARG A 599 -25.33 60.46 0.83
N LEU A 600 -24.86 61.68 0.60
CA LEU A 600 -23.49 61.95 0.15
C LEU A 600 -22.46 61.59 1.23
N GLN A 601 -22.71 61.93 2.49
CA GLN A 601 -21.87 61.57 3.64
C GLN A 601 -21.78 60.05 3.81
N LEU A 602 -22.92 59.35 3.82
CA LEU A 602 -22.99 57.89 3.89
C LEU A 602 -22.30 57.21 2.70
N GLN A 603 -22.40 57.79 1.50
CA GLN A 603 -21.68 57.29 0.32
C GLN A 603 -20.16 57.48 0.47
N GLN A 604 -19.71 58.64 0.96
CA GLN A 604 -18.29 58.89 1.23
C GLN A 604 -17.75 57.92 2.29
N GLU A 605 -18.44 57.77 3.41
CA GLU A 605 -18.08 56.80 4.47
C GLU A 605 -18.04 55.37 3.92
N ASN A 606 -19.01 54.95 3.11
CA ASN A 606 -19.01 53.62 2.51
C ASN A 606 -17.80 53.41 1.56
N THR A 607 -17.38 54.44 0.81
CA THR A 607 -16.14 54.35 0.01
C THR A 607 -14.88 54.34 0.87
N ARG A 608 -14.88 55.00 2.03
CA ARG A 608 -13.77 54.97 3.00
C ARG A 608 -13.63 53.58 3.62
N LEU A 609 -14.72 53.02 4.17
CA LEU A 609 -14.74 51.69 4.77
C LEU A 609 -14.34 50.59 3.78
N ARG A 610 -14.71 50.73 2.49
CA ARG A 610 -14.21 49.82 1.43
C ARG A 610 -12.69 49.87 1.27
N LYS A 611 -12.10 51.08 1.24
CA LYS A 611 -10.63 51.25 1.16
C LYS A 611 -9.94 50.65 2.38
N GLU A 612 -10.39 50.99 3.58
CA GLU A 612 -9.84 50.47 4.84
C GLU A 612 -9.92 48.93 4.90
N MET A 613 -11.05 48.35 4.49
CA MET A 613 -11.21 46.88 4.37
C MET A 613 -10.27 46.26 3.32
N ASP A 614 -10.08 46.90 2.16
CA ASP A 614 -9.17 46.39 1.12
C ASP A 614 -7.68 46.54 1.51
N ASP A 615 -7.32 47.56 2.27
CA ASP A 615 -5.97 47.71 2.82
C ASP A 615 -5.71 46.70 3.96
N LEU A 616 -6.70 46.42 4.81
CA LEU A 616 -6.65 45.31 5.78
C LEU A 616 -6.52 43.95 5.07
N ARG A 617 -7.21 43.73 3.94
CA ARG A 617 -7.03 42.52 3.10
C ARG A 617 -5.62 42.42 2.53
N LYS A 618 -5.03 43.51 2.03
CA LYS A 618 -3.64 43.55 1.55
C LYS A 618 -2.65 43.22 2.67
N ALA A 619 -2.81 43.84 3.84
CA ALA A 619 -1.98 43.58 5.02
C ALA A 619 -2.09 42.12 5.49
N SER A 620 -3.31 41.59 5.60
CA SER A 620 -3.57 40.19 5.97
C SER A 620 -2.95 39.20 4.98
N MET A 621 -3.11 39.43 3.66
CA MET A 621 -2.44 38.63 2.63
C MET A 621 -0.92 38.70 2.75
N GLN A 622 -0.34 39.85 3.09
CA GLN A 622 1.12 39.96 3.24
C GLN A 622 1.62 39.24 4.50
N ILE A 623 0.90 39.34 5.63
CA ILE A 623 1.19 38.56 6.84
C ILE A 623 1.10 37.05 6.51
N GLN A 624 0.08 36.62 5.76
CA GLN A 624 -0.06 35.23 5.34
C GLN A 624 1.08 34.76 4.42
N ARG A 625 1.56 35.58 3.48
CA ARG A 625 2.75 35.28 2.65
C ARG A 625 4.00 35.15 3.50
N ASN A 626 4.26 36.12 4.38
CA ASN A 626 5.42 36.12 5.27
C ASN A 626 5.41 34.91 6.22
N ALA A 627 4.23 34.50 6.70
CA ALA A 627 4.08 33.29 7.52
C ALA A 627 4.33 32.01 6.72
N LYS A 628 3.76 31.87 5.52
CA LYS A 628 4.03 30.73 4.61
C LYS A 628 5.52 30.61 4.26
N GLN A 629 6.17 31.73 3.96
CA GLN A 629 7.61 31.77 3.69
C GLN A 629 8.40 31.21 4.89
N LYS A 630 8.15 31.72 6.11
CA LYS A 630 8.84 31.23 7.32
C LYS A 630 8.56 29.77 7.65
N VAL A 631 7.38 29.25 7.32
CA VAL A 631 7.10 27.81 7.40
C VAL A 631 7.98 27.05 6.41
N SER A 632 8.02 27.44 5.13
CA SER A 632 8.88 26.77 4.14
C SER A 632 10.39 26.87 4.42
N GLU A 633 10.85 27.99 4.98
CA GLU A 633 12.24 28.16 5.45
C GLU A 633 12.55 27.21 6.60
N MET A 634 11.61 27.01 7.54
CA MET A 634 11.74 26.08 8.66
C MET A 634 11.67 24.62 8.21
N GLU A 635 10.77 24.27 7.28
CA GLU A 635 10.65 22.93 6.68
C GLU A 635 11.94 22.53 5.95
N GLN A 636 12.50 23.42 5.13
CA GLN A 636 13.80 23.21 4.50
C GLN A 636 14.94 23.05 5.54
N ALA A 637 14.96 23.89 6.57
CA ALA A 637 15.96 23.80 7.64
C ALA A 637 15.81 22.53 8.51
N CYS A 638 14.62 21.94 8.60
CA CYS A 638 14.41 20.62 9.22
C CYS A 638 14.88 19.49 8.28
N SER A 639 14.48 19.49 7.00
CA SER A 639 14.88 18.46 6.05
C SER A 639 16.41 18.39 5.87
N LEU A 640 17.11 19.53 5.85
CA LEU A 640 18.58 19.56 5.82
C LEU A 640 19.23 18.98 7.10
N LYS A 641 18.59 19.14 8.27
CA LYS A 641 19.06 18.51 9.53
C LYS A 641 18.80 17.01 9.53
N GLU A 642 17.64 16.58 9.05
CA GLU A 642 17.29 15.16 8.89
C GLU A 642 18.28 14.47 7.97
N GLN A 643 18.53 15.01 6.77
CA GLN A 643 19.54 14.52 5.83
C GLN A 643 20.95 14.45 6.44
N GLY A 644 21.34 15.48 7.22
CA GLY A 644 22.63 15.51 7.91
C GLY A 644 22.76 14.48 9.04
N LEU A 645 21.67 14.20 9.76
CA LEU A 645 21.62 13.13 10.75
C LEU A 645 21.65 11.75 10.08
N ASP A 646 20.88 11.55 9.01
CA ASP A 646 20.83 10.33 8.21
C ASP A 646 22.21 9.96 7.64
N ALA A 647 22.93 10.93 7.09
CA ALA A 647 24.28 10.75 6.58
C ALA A 647 25.25 10.31 7.71
N ARG A 648 25.14 10.93 8.89
CA ARG A 648 25.95 10.60 10.07
C ARG A 648 25.59 9.23 10.68
N VAL A 649 24.32 8.81 10.62
CA VAL A 649 23.90 7.46 11.02
C VAL A 649 24.50 6.43 10.07
N LYS A 650 24.39 6.63 8.75
CA LYS A 650 24.99 5.75 7.72
C LYS A 650 26.51 5.63 7.89
N GLU A 651 27.20 6.75 8.15
CA GLU A 651 28.65 6.73 8.43
C GLU A 651 29.00 5.93 9.70
N LEU A 652 28.23 6.08 10.78
CA LEU A 652 28.43 5.32 12.02
C LEU A 652 28.13 3.84 11.85
N GLU A 653 27.11 3.48 11.08
CA GLU A 653 26.84 2.09 10.70
C GLU A 653 27.96 1.50 9.85
N GLU A 654 28.50 2.24 8.88
CA GLU A 654 29.60 1.77 8.03
C GLU A 654 30.90 1.58 8.81
N ARG A 655 31.21 2.50 9.74
CA ARG A 655 32.31 2.36 10.71
C ARG A 655 32.10 1.15 11.64
N SER A 656 30.86 0.87 12.04
CA SER A 656 30.50 -0.32 12.84
C SER A 656 30.64 -1.61 12.03
N ARG A 657 30.12 -1.65 10.80
CA ARG A 657 30.22 -2.78 9.87
C ARG A 657 31.69 -3.09 9.52
N SER A 658 32.52 -2.08 9.25
CA SER A 658 33.95 -2.28 8.93
C SER A 658 34.77 -2.74 10.14
N SER A 659 34.60 -2.14 11.31
CA SER A 659 35.27 -2.59 12.53
C SER A 659 34.85 -4.00 12.97
N SER A 660 33.57 -4.36 12.80
CA SER A 660 33.07 -5.73 13.02
C SER A 660 33.67 -6.75 12.03
N ALA A 661 33.78 -6.37 10.75
CA ALA A 661 34.46 -7.20 9.75
C ALA A 661 35.95 -7.39 10.07
N ASP A 662 36.63 -6.35 10.57
CA ASP A 662 38.04 -6.43 10.97
C ASP A 662 38.27 -7.24 12.25
N LEU A 663 37.40 -7.12 13.26
CA LEU A 663 37.42 -7.99 14.43
C LEU A 663 37.17 -9.46 14.03
N THR A 664 36.24 -9.72 13.12
CA THR A 664 35.97 -11.06 12.58
C THR A 664 37.17 -11.61 11.81
N ARG A 665 37.83 -10.76 11.00
CA ARG A 665 39.05 -11.09 10.24
C ARG A 665 40.22 -11.42 11.16
N LEU A 666 40.43 -10.65 12.24
CA LEU A 666 41.45 -10.89 13.25
C LEU A 666 41.17 -12.17 14.05
N LEU A 667 39.92 -12.39 14.47
CA LEU A 667 39.50 -13.61 15.18
C LEU A 667 39.72 -14.85 14.31
N ALA A 668 39.35 -14.81 13.03
CA ALA A 668 39.58 -15.91 12.09
C ALA A 668 41.08 -16.17 11.85
N ALA A 669 41.91 -15.14 11.84
CA ALA A 669 43.37 -15.28 11.76
C ALA A 669 43.95 -15.92 13.04
N GLN A 670 43.50 -15.49 14.22
CA GLN A 670 43.88 -16.06 15.52
C GLN A 670 43.44 -17.53 15.67
N GLN A 671 42.23 -17.87 15.21
CA GLN A 671 41.75 -19.25 15.19
C GLN A 671 42.62 -20.13 14.27
N LYS A 672 42.95 -19.65 13.07
CA LYS A 672 43.84 -20.37 12.13
C LYS A 672 45.26 -20.55 12.67
N SER A 673 45.86 -19.55 13.31
CA SER A 673 47.17 -19.72 13.94
C SER A 673 47.12 -20.68 15.13
N THR A 674 46.06 -20.60 15.96
CA THR A 674 45.84 -21.54 17.07
C THR A 674 45.65 -22.99 16.58
N GLN A 675 44.97 -23.20 15.44
CA GLN A 675 44.85 -24.52 14.81
C GLN A 675 46.20 -25.05 14.30
N ARG A 676 47.03 -24.20 13.67
CA ARG A 676 48.39 -24.59 13.25
C ARG A 676 49.24 -25.02 14.43
N TRP A 677 49.35 -24.20 15.48
CA TRP A 677 50.09 -24.53 16.70
C TRP A 677 49.59 -25.83 17.35
N LYS A 678 48.27 -26.09 17.35
CA LYS A 678 47.70 -27.35 17.86
C LYS A 678 48.11 -28.57 17.03
N GLU A 679 48.13 -28.49 15.70
CA GLU A 679 48.52 -29.63 14.86
C GLU A 679 50.05 -29.81 14.81
N GLU A 680 50.83 -28.73 14.86
CA GLU A 680 52.28 -28.77 15.05
C GLU A 680 52.64 -29.43 16.39
N ALA A 681 51.97 -29.07 17.48
CA ALA A 681 52.15 -29.71 18.78
C ALA A 681 51.78 -31.21 18.76
N LYS A 682 50.67 -31.60 18.10
CA LYS A 682 50.34 -33.02 17.89
C LYS A 682 51.39 -33.75 17.06
N ASN A 683 51.89 -33.14 15.99
CA ASN A 683 52.90 -33.75 15.13
C ASN A 683 54.24 -33.90 15.85
N LEU A 684 54.61 -32.94 16.69
CA LEU A 684 55.77 -33.04 17.56
C LEU A 684 55.58 -34.14 18.63
N ALA A 685 54.39 -34.25 19.22
CA ALA A 685 54.06 -35.34 20.15
C ALA A 685 54.17 -36.72 19.47
N ARG A 686 53.51 -36.91 18.31
CA ARG A 686 53.64 -38.13 17.48
C ARG A 686 55.10 -38.45 17.11
N ALA A 687 55.91 -37.43 16.83
CA ALA A 687 57.33 -37.58 16.52
C ALA A 687 58.18 -37.97 17.75
N PHE A 688 57.77 -37.58 18.96
CA PHE A 688 58.39 -38.08 20.20
C PHE A 688 57.88 -39.48 20.58
N GLU A 689 56.60 -39.77 20.42
CA GLU A 689 56.01 -41.10 20.65
C GLU A 689 56.69 -42.16 19.76
N THR A 690 56.85 -41.88 18.46
CA THR A 690 57.54 -42.77 17.51
C THR A 690 59.04 -42.92 17.82
N LYS A 691 59.72 -41.88 18.30
CA LYS A 691 61.09 -42.00 18.83
C LYS A 691 61.13 -42.86 20.09
N ILE A 692 60.18 -42.71 21.00
CA ILE A 692 60.10 -43.49 22.25
C ILE A 692 59.80 -44.96 21.96
N THR A 693 58.93 -45.29 21.01
CA THR A 693 58.68 -46.69 20.62
C THR A 693 59.87 -47.30 19.90
N ALA A 694 60.55 -46.56 19.01
CA ALA A 694 61.80 -46.99 18.40
C ALA A 694 62.91 -47.25 19.44
N LEU A 695 63.12 -46.34 20.39
CA LEU A 695 64.10 -46.52 21.48
C LEU A 695 63.73 -47.68 22.41
N LYS A 696 62.44 -47.94 22.68
CA LYS A 696 61.98 -49.12 23.43
C LYS A 696 62.24 -50.42 22.67
N ALA A 697 62.03 -50.44 21.35
CA ALA A 697 62.31 -51.61 20.51
C ALA A 697 63.82 -51.89 20.42
N GLU A 698 64.64 -50.84 20.31
CA GLU A 698 66.10 -50.99 20.29
C GLU A 698 66.65 -51.42 21.66
N LEU A 699 66.14 -50.85 22.76
CA LEU A 699 66.45 -51.32 24.13
C LEU A 699 66.06 -52.80 24.32
N LYS A 700 64.97 -53.27 23.70
CA LYS A 700 64.60 -54.70 23.70
C LYS A 700 65.63 -55.53 22.94
N ARG A 701 66.03 -55.14 21.73
CA ARG A 701 67.10 -55.81 20.97
C ARG A 701 68.43 -55.87 21.73
N GLN A 702 68.84 -54.77 22.35
CA GLN A 702 70.11 -54.76 23.10
C GLN A 702 70.04 -55.67 24.33
N LYS A 703 68.88 -55.77 25.02
CA LYS A 703 68.67 -56.76 26.09
C LYS A 703 68.69 -58.21 25.58
N GLU A 704 68.05 -58.48 24.45
CA GLU A 704 68.05 -59.80 23.81
C GLU A 704 69.48 -60.21 23.44
N ARG A 705 70.24 -59.30 22.81
CA ARG A 705 71.65 -59.51 22.47
C ARG A 705 72.56 -59.64 23.68
N SER A 706 72.31 -58.91 24.79
CA SER A 706 73.03 -59.11 26.05
C SER A 706 72.79 -60.52 26.60
N LEU A 707 71.55 -61.01 26.58
CA LEU A 707 71.22 -62.37 27.02
C LEU A 707 71.88 -63.43 26.12
N GLU A 708 71.88 -63.24 24.79
CA GLU A 708 72.59 -64.10 23.83
C GLU A 708 74.11 -64.15 24.14
N LEU A 709 74.72 -63.00 24.45
CA LEU A 709 76.14 -62.92 24.82
C LEU A 709 76.43 -63.51 26.21
N GLU A 710 75.53 -63.37 27.19
CA GLU A 710 75.64 -64.03 28.50
C GLU A 710 75.56 -65.56 28.36
N ILE A 711 74.65 -66.07 27.52
CA ILE A 711 74.55 -67.50 27.18
C ILE A 711 75.83 -67.97 26.48
N GLN A 712 76.33 -67.22 25.49
CA GLN A 712 77.57 -67.56 24.78
C GLN A 712 78.79 -67.58 25.72
N LEU A 713 78.93 -66.58 26.59
CA LEU A 713 79.98 -66.54 27.62
C LEU A 713 79.88 -67.73 28.58
N GLN A 714 78.67 -68.16 28.96
CA GLN A 714 78.48 -69.34 29.78
C GLN A 714 78.84 -70.63 29.03
N THR A 715 78.53 -70.77 27.73
CA THR A 715 78.98 -71.93 26.95
C THR A 715 80.49 -71.93 26.74
N ASP A 716 81.08 -70.78 26.45
CA ASP A 716 82.54 -70.63 26.27
C ASP A 716 83.25 -70.98 27.59
N HIS A 717 82.77 -70.48 28.73
CA HIS A 717 83.30 -70.81 30.06
C HIS A 717 83.17 -72.31 30.39
N ASN A 718 82.07 -72.95 30.00
CA ASN A 718 81.92 -74.40 30.14
C ASN A 718 82.97 -75.16 29.30
N THR A 719 83.18 -74.77 28.03
CA THR A 719 84.23 -75.40 27.19
C THR A 719 85.65 -75.13 27.69
N ILE A 720 85.92 -73.94 28.24
CA ILE A 720 87.19 -73.63 28.91
C ILE A 720 87.39 -74.57 30.10
N SER A 721 86.37 -74.78 30.94
CA SER A 721 86.44 -75.74 32.06
C SER A 721 86.64 -77.19 31.59
N GLU A 722 86.15 -77.56 30.41
CA GLU A 722 86.44 -78.87 29.78
C GLU A 722 87.88 -78.95 29.27
N TYR A 723 88.39 -77.91 28.63
CA TYR A 723 89.80 -77.83 28.21
C TYR A 723 90.76 -77.79 29.41
N GLU A 724 90.41 -77.13 30.52
CA GLU A 724 91.17 -77.13 31.77
C GLU A 724 91.24 -78.55 32.38
N LYS A 725 90.12 -79.29 32.39
CA LYS A 725 90.10 -80.71 32.82
C LYS A 725 90.98 -81.57 31.92
N GLN A 726 90.89 -81.41 30.60
CA GLN A 726 91.76 -82.11 29.64
C GLN A 726 93.23 -81.75 29.85
N LEU A 727 93.54 -80.47 30.08
CA LEU A 727 94.90 -80.00 30.35
C LEU A 727 95.44 -80.60 31.65
N ALA A 728 94.63 -80.65 32.71
CA ALA A 728 94.98 -81.30 33.97
C ALA A 728 95.22 -82.80 33.77
N GLU A 729 94.39 -83.50 32.99
CA GLU A 729 94.64 -84.89 32.60
C GLU A 729 95.98 -85.05 31.83
N TYR A 730 96.28 -84.15 30.88
CA TYR A 730 97.53 -84.19 30.12
C TYR A 730 98.74 -83.87 31.00
N GLN A 731 98.61 -82.96 31.97
CA GLN A 731 99.63 -82.69 32.99
C GLN A 731 99.82 -83.90 33.91
N GLU A 732 98.77 -84.62 34.29
CA GLU A 732 98.86 -85.83 35.12
C GLU A 732 99.48 -86.99 34.33
N LYS A 733 99.07 -87.20 33.07
CA LYS A 733 99.69 -88.14 32.11
C LYS A 733 101.18 -87.82 31.91
N THR A 734 101.53 -86.55 31.72
CA THR A 734 102.93 -86.08 31.61
C THR A 734 103.68 -86.36 32.91
N SER A 735 103.10 -86.03 34.07
CA SER A 735 103.68 -86.30 35.39
C SER A 735 103.86 -87.80 35.66
N ARG A 736 102.99 -88.68 35.13
CA ARG A 736 103.17 -90.13 35.16
C ARG A 736 104.30 -90.58 34.24
N LEU A 737 104.39 -90.04 33.02
CA LEU A 737 105.48 -90.32 32.07
C LEU A 737 106.83 -89.83 32.60
N GLN A 738 106.89 -88.66 33.23
CA GLN A 738 108.11 -88.07 33.80
C GLN A 738 108.56 -88.81 35.07
N ARG A 739 107.62 -89.36 35.86
CA ARG A 739 107.92 -90.37 36.90
C ARG A 739 108.45 -91.68 36.32
N ARG A 740 107.98 -92.13 35.15
CA ARG A 740 108.53 -93.31 34.46
C ARG A 740 109.90 -93.02 33.83
N LEU A 741 110.12 -91.81 33.32
CA LEU A 741 111.40 -91.36 32.77
C LEU A 741 112.45 -91.30 33.88
N THR A 742 112.17 -90.63 35.00
CA THR A 742 113.08 -90.58 36.16
C THR A 742 113.36 -91.97 36.75
N GLN A 743 112.39 -92.89 36.76
CA GLN A 743 112.65 -94.31 37.09
C GLN A 743 113.52 -95.03 36.04
N ALA A 744 113.39 -94.71 34.75
CA ALA A 744 114.23 -95.26 33.70
C ALA A 744 115.65 -94.66 33.72
N GLU A 745 115.80 -93.38 34.06
CA GLU A 745 117.07 -92.70 34.29
C GLU A 745 117.77 -93.23 35.55
N GLN A 746 117.03 -93.49 36.65
CA GLN A 746 117.56 -94.19 37.82
C GLN A 746 118.04 -95.62 37.49
N LYS A 747 117.33 -96.32 36.60
CA LYS A 747 117.77 -97.64 36.08
C LYS A 747 118.96 -97.53 35.12
N ALA A 748 119.01 -96.51 34.29
CA ALA A 748 120.12 -96.27 33.35
C ALA A 748 121.39 -95.79 34.05
N THR A 749 121.26 -94.99 35.12
CA THR A 749 122.38 -94.54 35.96
C THR A 749 122.89 -95.65 36.87
N THR A 750 122.04 -96.49 37.45
CA THR A 750 122.49 -97.73 38.15
C THR A 750 123.13 -98.73 37.19
N ALA A 751 122.60 -98.91 35.98
CA ALA A 751 123.25 -99.71 34.93
C ALA A 751 124.60 -99.10 34.49
N SER A 752 124.72 -97.77 34.39
CA SER A 752 125.99 -97.09 34.10
C SER A 752 126.98 -97.20 35.25
N HIS A 753 126.52 -97.23 36.50
CA HIS A 753 127.35 -97.52 37.67
C HIS A 753 127.91 -98.95 37.61
N GLN A 754 127.08 -99.93 37.24
CA GLN A 754 127.50 -101.31 36.98
C GLN A 754 128.49 -101.38 35.79
N LEU A 755 128.26 -100.63 34.72
CA LEU A 755 129.16 -100.57 33.55
C LEU A 755 130.52 -99.95 33.89
N ASN A 756 130.56 -98.89 34.70
CA ASN A 756 131.82 -98.29 35.20
C ASN A 756 132.59 -99.27 36.12
N MET A 757 131.89 -100.06 36.94
CA MET A 757 132.50 -101.14 37.71
C MET A 757 133.17 -102.19 36.79
N PHE A 758 132.51 -102.59 35.69
CA PHE A 758 133.09 -103.53 34.72
C PHE A 758 134.22 -102.92 33.87
N ALA A 759 134.18 -101.62 33.55
CA ALA A 759 135.24 -100.93 32.81
C ALA A 759 136.57 -100.84 33.59
N SER A 760 136.52 -100.93 34.92
CA SER A 760 137.64 -100.60 35.83
C SER A 760 138.75 -101.66 35.97
N GLN A 761 138.74 -102.76 35.20
CA GLN A 761 139.65 -103.90 35.43
C GLN A 761 140.64 -104.29 34.30
N ARG A 762 140.75 -103.54 33.18
CA ARG A 762 141.77 -103.85 32.14
C ARG A 762 142.45 -102.63 31.50
N ARG A 763 143.42 -102.01 32.21
CA ARG A 763 144.74 -101.51 31.71
C ARG A 763 145.56 -100.82 32.81
N LYS A 764 146.89 -100.90 32.69
CA LYS A 764 147.97 -100.20 33.42
C LYS A 764 149.26 -100.33 32.57
N PRO A 765 150.37 -99.59 32.80
CA PRO A 765 150.64 -98.62 33.89
C PRO A 765 151.12 -97.20 33.44
N ALA A 766 151.23 -96.27 34.40
CA ALA A 766 152.22 -95.16 34.53
C ALA A 766 152.44 -94.16 33.35
N THR A 767 152.54 -92.83 33.51
CA THR A 767 152.73 -91.94 34.69
C THR A 767 152.55 -90.45 34.31
N VAL A 768 152.52 -89.57 35.32
CA VAL A 768 152.68 -88.08 35.32
C VAL A 768 151.39 -87.24 35.12
N ASP A 769 151.30 -86.25 36.01
CA ASP A 769 150.25 -85.26 36.34
C ASP A 769 150.56 -83.90 35.61
N PRO A 770 149.99 -82.70 35.90
CA PRO A 770 148.99 -82.35 36.93
C PRO A 770 147.84 -81.41 36.49
N GLY A 771 146.88 -81.22 37.41
CA GLY A 771 146.38 -79.87 37.72
C GLY A 771 144.87 -79.62 37.62
N THR A 772 144.22 -79.56 38.79
CA THR A 772 143.08 -78.68 39.21
C THR A 772 142.37 -77.81 38.15
N LEU A 773 141.04 -77.66 38.20
CA LEU A 773 140.14 -77.74 39.38
C LEU A 773 138.77 -78.33 39.01
#